data_AF-A0A401V0G2-F1
#
_entry.id   AF-A0A401V0G2-F1
#
_cell.length_a   1.000
_cell.length_b   1.000
_cell.length_c   1.000
_cell.angle_alpha   90.00
_cell.angle_beta   90.00
_cell.angle_gamma   90.00
#
_symmetry.space_group_name_H-M   'P 1'
#
loop_
_entity.id
_entity.type
_entity.pdbx_description
1 polymer ?
#
loop_
_entity_poly.entity_id
_entity_poly.type
_entity_poly.pdbx_seq_one_letter_code
_entity_poly.pdbx_strand_id
1 'polypeptide(L)'
;MAERICDVCGAVNPATAEFCRVCDTYFGWDGGQPPTGPTSAPTTTAPVTGPATTTTAPAPTTSTATTAPSPTTPAPATPAAGTGPVGVASGSTPAAELRPEERAAVPVVSPEQAAVVVTKDTPGTFTLSLKNVSPVVDGMVVHALAPPSWLVVTHDDANLMPGEARTVTVTLAARAGEPVVAQNLDLPMLVRSSLDPTKAAPVAVRVTVPPYGPPPTLTTRPHLLQLDDATDGAFTVTVDNRASNHPRHYALTVQDDEDVVRADVVPPAVDVPALGTADVRVRFSAPAPDPGREATRRLTLSASDDDGPVSTSVTVVQRTAAEEEPEPFTVRLEPSHLHVVGTETGAFDVIVDNRAEDDGLAVDVTGRDPQRLVAFSFGHDRFVVPGGRATRVHALLRTSAPAPGTSASRPFSVVVSDGRREVEATGVLDVSAPADPITTARLQVSPATLSTEARRGAFAVDVDNRAGTSPLTVRLAARDELGQARFTFSQDQLTVAPGQVARVQLSFDAPLPDGGTQRSRAVTVVASDAAGSVEGAATLTQTARDWRPVAKRWLVWLGALAMIAGALLPWLDGQVVDLELVVTEASTGNEVAISIAAAVAATLLVALLALIMLLGLTGTGKQIRRSAILAALLGIGALVAQLQFPVDDAFVVTNGVPLILVGAVLGFIGGVFARPRARS
;
A
#
# COMPACT_ATOMS: atom_id res chain seq x y z
N MET A 1 -8.98 -8.67 2.12
CA MET A 1 -9.69 -9.84 1.55
C MET A 1 -9.38 -9.83 0.06
N ALA A 2 -8.85 -10.92 -0.50
CA ALA A 2 -8.43 -10.95 -1.89
C ALA A 2 -9.65 -10.91 -2.83
N GLU A 3 -9.66 -10.00 -3.80
CA GLU A 3 -10.68 -9.91 -4.83
C GLU A 3 -10.51 -11.07 -5.83
N ARG A 4 -11.62 -11.62 -6.37
CA ARG A 4 -11.56 -12.68 -7.39
C ARG A 4 -11.61 -12.05 -8.78
N ILE A 5 -10.69 -12.44 -9.65
CA ILE A 5 -10.68 -12.02 -11.06
C ILE A 5 -11.32 -13.14 -11.88
N CYS A 6 -12.24 -12.80 -12.77
CA CYS A 6 -12.88 -13.77 -13.64
C CYS A 6 -11.90 -14.26 -14.72
N ASP A 7 -11.64 -15.56 -14.80
CA ASP A 7 -10.71 -16.11 -15.79
C ASP A 7 -11.20 -15.99 -17.24
N VAL A 8 -12.52 -15.87 -17.44
CA VAL A 8 -13.15 -15.71 -18.76
C VAL A 8 -13.10 -14.28 -19.28
N CYS A 9 -13.38 -13.27 -18.45
CA CYS A 9 -13.54 -11.88 -18.91
C CYS A 9 -12.64 -10.85 -18.19
N GLY A 10 -11.82 -11.28 -17.23
CA GLY A 10 -10.92 -10.41 -16.47
C GLY A 10 -11.60 -9.46 -15.47
N ALA A 11 -12.92 -9.55 -15.28
CA ALA A 11 -13.63 -8.67 -14.35
C ALA A 11 -13.31 -8.99 -12.89
N VAL A 12 -13.06 -7.95 -12.09
CA VAL A 12 -12.87 -8.05 -10.64
C VAL A 12 -14.22 -8.18 -9.94
N ASN A 13 -14.34 -9.18 -9.07
CA ASN A 13 -15.53 -9.53 -8.30
C ASN A 13 -15.22 -9.59 -6.79
N PRO A 14 -16.20 -9.30 -5.92
CA PRO A 14 -16.03 -9.45 -4.47
C PRO A 14 -15.74 -10.91 -4.10
N ALA A 15 -15.00 -11.13 -3.01
CA ALA A 15 -14.55 -12.45 -2.58
C ALA A 15 -15.69 -13.47 -2.31
N THR A 16 -16.91 -12.99 -2.07
CA THR A 16 -18.12 -13.78 -1.84
C THR A 16 -18.98 -13.99 -3.10
N ALA A 17 -18.54 -13.48 -4.27
CA ALA A 17 -19.29 -13.68 -5.51
C ALA A 17 -19.20 -15.13 -5.98
N GLU A 18 -20.36 -15.77 -6.16
CA GLU A 18 -20.47 -17.09 -6.77
C GLU A 18 -20.43 -17.04 -8.30
N PHE A 19 -20.78 -15.89 -8.88
CA PHE A 19 -20.83 -15.66 -10.33
C PHE A 19 -20.14 -14.35 -10.71
N CYS A 20 -19.57 -14.30 -11.90
CA CYS A 20 -19.00 -13.09 -12.47
C CYS A 20 -20.10 -12.07 -12.79
N ARG A 21 -20.01 -10.86 -12.22
CA ARG A 21 -21.00 -9.79 -12.47
C ARG A 21 -21.08 -9.28 -13.91
N VAL A 22 -20.14 -9.67 -14.77
CA VAL A 22 -20.04 -9.18 -16.17
C VAL A 22 -20.45 -10.25 -17.18
N CYS A 23 -20.12 -11.52 -16.95
CA CYS A 23 -20.34 -12.58 -17.92
C CYS A 23 -21.02 -13.83 -17.34
N ASP A 24 -21.48 -13.76 -16.09
CA ASP A 24 -22.19 -14.82 -15.36
C ASP A 24 -21.46 -16.17 -15.29
N THR A 25 -20.14 -16.19 -15.53
CA THR A 25 -19.31 -17.38 -15.31
C THR A 25 -19.27 -17.71 -13.82
N TYR A 26 -19.58 -18.97 -13.48
CA TYR A 26 -19.61 -19.48 -12.12
C TYR A 26 -18.22 -19.80 -11.57
N PHE A 27 -17.96 -19.45 -10.30
CA PHE A 27 -16.64 -19.57 -9.66
C PHE A 27 -16.45 -20.81 -8.77
N GLY A 28 -17.41 -21.73 -8.70
CA GLY A 28 -17.32 -22.93 -7.85
C GLY A 28 -17.58 -22.66 -6.36
N TRP A 29 -18.03 -23.69 -5.64
CA TRP A 29 -18.41 -23.60 -4.21
C TRP A 29 -17.24 -23.71 -3.21
N ASP A 30 -16.02 -24.02 -3.66
CA ASP A 30 -14.91 -24.43 -2.76
C ASP A 30 -14.03 -23.30 -2.22
N GLY A 31 -14.42 -22.03 -2.38
CA GLY A 31 -13.53 -20.91 -2.07
C GLY A 31 -13.42 -20.50 -0.59
N GLY A 32 -13.48 -21.47 0.32
CA GLY A 32 -13.36 -21.29 1.77
C GLY A 32 -11.99 -21.64 2.36
N GLN A 33 -10.92 -21.76 1.55
CA GLN A 33 -9.59 -22.09 2.06
C GLN A 33 -8.57 -21.01 1.71
N PRO A 34 -7.92 -20.36 2.72
CA PRO A 34 -6.91 -19.35 2.45
C PRO A 34 -5.62 -20.01 1.95
N PRO A 35 -4.99 -19.52 0.86
CA PRO A 35 -3.70 -20.04 0.42
C PRO A 35 -2.58 -19.53 1.33
N THR A 36 -1.91 -20.47 2.01
CA THR A 36 -0.58 -20.27 2.61
C THR A 36 0.48 -20.55 1.55
N GLY A 37 1.19 -19.52 1.07
CA GLY A 37 2.42 -19.70 0.28
C GLY A 37 2.70 -18.55 -0.69
N PRO A 38 3.95 -18.06 -0.81
CA PRO A 38 4.25 -16.79 -1.46
C PRO A 38 4.42 -16.95 -2.97
N THR A 39 3.67 -16.18 -3.75
CA THR A 39 3.92 -16.01 -5.18
C THR A 39 4.71 -14.72 -5.41
N SER A 40 5.87 -14.91 -6.04
CA SER A 40 6.80 -13.91 -6.53
C SER A 40 6.14 -12.91 -7.47
N ALA A 41 6.36 -11.61 -7.21
CA ALA A 41 5.97 -10.53 -8.10
C ALA A 41 6.99 -10.34 -9.24
N PRO A 42 6.57 -9.99 -10.46
CA PRO A 42 7.46 -9.41 -11.46
C PRO A 42 7.61 -7.91 -11.24
N THR A 43 8.87 -7.48 -11.17
CA THR A 43 9.33 -6.10 -11.08
C THR A 43 9.10 -5.37 -12.41
N THR A 44 8.34 -4.27 -12.39
CA THR A 44 8.39 -3.26 -13.46
C THR A 44 8.52 -1.87 -12.84
N THR A 45 9.68 -1.25 -13.07
CA THR A 45 10.04 0.14 -12.73
C THR A 45 9.54 1.13 -13.78
N ALA A 46 8.89 2.22 -13.36
CA ALA A 46 9.12 3.59 -13.86
C ALA A 46 8.37 4.64 -13.00
N PRO A 47 8.90 5.88 -12.85
CA PRO A 47 8.41 6.87 -11.89
C PRO A 47 7.46 7.90 -12.52
N VAL A 48 6.41 8.29 -11.80
CA VAL A 48 5.65 9.51 -12.09
C VAL A 48 5.41 10.28 -10.80
N THR A 49 6.00 11.48 -10.75
CA THR A 49 5.79 12.54 -9.76
C THR A 49 4.39 13.14 -9.87
N GLY A 50 3.67 13.24 -8.75
CA GLY A 50 2.44 14.03 -8.61
C GLY A 50 2.10 14.30 -7.14
N PRO A 51 1.62 15.50 -6.77
CA PRO A 51 1.65 16.00 -5.39
C PRO A 51 0.49 15.51 -4.51
N ALA A 52 0.77 15.46 -3.21
CA ALA A 52 -0.14 15.11 -2.13
C ALA A 52 -1.36 16.05 -2.05
N THR A 53 -2.55 15.47 -1.95
CA THR A 53 -3.72 16.14 -1.38
C THR A 53 -4.44 15.18 -0.42
N THR A 54 -4.44 15.61 0.83
CA THR A 54 -5.08 15.02 2.00
C THR A 54 -6.58 15.29 1.93
N THR A 55 -7.43 14.25 1.97
CA THR A 55 -8.85 14.46 2.28
C THR A 55 -9.34 13.42 3.29
N THR A 56 -9.70 14.00 4.42
CA THR A 56 -10.16 13.47 5.69
C THR A 56 -11.53 12.79 5.59
N ALA A 57 -11.68 11.65 6.25
CA ALA A 57 -12.96 10.99 6.53
C ALA A 57 -13.75 11.73 7.62
N PRO A 58 -15.10 11.65 7.63
CA PRO A 58 -15.86 11.77 8.86
C PRO A 58 -16.52 10.44 9.26
N ALA A 59 -16.28 10.07 10.51
CA ALA A 59 -16.99 9.02 11.24
C ALA A 59 -18.40 9.49 11.66
N PRO A 60 -19.37 8.57 11.88
CA PRO A 60 -20.70 8.91 12.35
C PRO A 60 -20.73 9.12 13.88
N THR A 61 -21.45 10.15 14.32
CA THR A 61 -21.72 10.45 15.73
C THR A 61 -22.89 9.64 16.28
N THR A 62 -22.72 9.21 17.52
CA THR A 62 -23.68 8.53 18.38
C THR A 62 -24.24 9.52 19.42
N SER A 63 -25.54 9.46 19.73
CA SER A 63 -26.13 9.76 21.07
C SER A 63 -27.59 9.22 21.08
N THR A 64 -27.96 8.16 21.81
CA THR A 64 -28.44 8.08 23.23
C THR A 64 -29.41 9.20 23.63
N ALA A 65 -30.53 9.05 24.34
CA ALA A 65 -31.29 7.96 25.00
C ALA A 65 -32.73 8.53 25.23
N THR A 66 -33.81 7.78 25.52
CA THR A 66 -34.30 7.57 26.91
C THR A 66 -35.72 6.96 26.89
N THR A 67 -35.86 5.78 27.51
CA THR A 67 -36.87 5.27 28.47
C THR A 67 -38.40 5.41 28.25
N ALA A 68 -39.04 4.23 28.36
CA ALA A 68 -40.43 3.81 28.63
C ALA A 68 -41.17 4.61 29.77
N PRO A 69 -42.51 4.44 30.05
CA PRO A 69 -43.33 3.21 29.92
C PRO A 69 -44.84 3.37 29.54
N SER A 70 -45.51 2.20 29.39
CA SER A 70 -46.97 1.98 29.25
C SER A 70 -47.80 2.58 30.41
N PRO A 71 -49.14 2.79 30.30
CA PRO A 71 -50.13 1.72 30.58
C PRO A 71 -51.54 1.79 29.90
N THR A 72 -52.17 0.61 29.80
CA THR A 72 -53.54 0.17 30.20
C THR A 72 -54.86 0.81 29.69
N THR A 73 -55.76 -0.11 29.28
CA THR A 73 -57.23 -0.08 29.06
C THR A 73 -58.07 0.54 30.19
N PRO A 74 -59.30 1.03 29.91
CA PRO A 74 -60.46 0.58 30.70
C PRO A 74 -61.79 0.43 29.93
N ALA A 75 -62.69 -0.31 30.59
CA ALA A 75 -64.05 -0.73 30.23
C ALA A 75 -65.15 0.29 30.71
N PRO A 76 -66.47 0.02 30.53
CA PRO A 76 -67.54 1.05 30.41
C PRO A 76 -68.29 1.38 31.71
N ALA A 77 -69.06 2.48 31.69
CA ALA A 77 -70.10 2.78 32.69
C ALA A 77 -71.27 3.63 32.12
N THR A 78 -72.51 3.20 32.41
CA THR A 78 -73.75 4.00 32.52
C THR A 78 -73.84 4.54 33.97
N PRO A 79 -74.57 5.64 34.34
CA PRO A 79 -76.05 5.64 34.48
C PRO A 79 -76.82 7.02 34.44
N ALA A 80 -78.15 6.90 34.33
CA ALA A 80 -79.29 7.59 35.00
C ALA A 80 -79.51 9.14 35.11
N ALA A 81 -80.69 9.54 34.60
CA ALA A 81 -81.79 10.39 35.13
C ALA A 81 -81.57 11.57 36.12
N GLY A 82 -82.22 12.71 35.81
CA GLY A 82 -82.55 13.80 36.75
C GLY A 82 -83.44 14.89 36.13
N THR A 83 -84.55 15.23 36.81
CA THR A 83 -85.69 16.09 36.40
C THR A 83 -85.59 17.59 36.77
N GLY A 84 -86.02 18.47 35.84
CA GLY A 84 -86.71 19.79 36.02
C GLY A 84 -85.98 20.99 36.68
N PRO A 85 -86.51 22.26 36.64
CA PRO A 85 -87.72 22.79 35.98
C PRO A 85 -87.58 24.15 35.20
N VAL A 86 -88.63 24.48 34.44
CA VAL A 86 -89.26 25.78 34.05
C VAL A 86 -88.45 27.09 34.00
N GLY A 87 -88.54 27.79 32.84
CA GLY A 87 -88.30 29.24 32.70
C GLY A 87 -88.69 29.79 31.33
N VAL A 88 -89.78 30.56 31.28
CA VAL A 88 -90.40 31.20 30.10
C VAL A 88 -89.64 32.47 29.70
N ALA A 89 -89.45 32.71 28.39
CA ALA A 89 -89.53 34.05 27.80
C ALA A 89 -89.56 33.99 26.26
N SER A 90 -90.70 34.42 25.71
CA SER A 90 -90.95 34.67 24.30
C SER A 90 -90.10 35.82 23.76
N GLY A 91 -89.62 35.68 22.53
CA GLY A 91 -89.04 36.75 21.72
C GLY A 91 -89.09 36.37 20.25
N SER A 92 -90.18 36.72 19.57
CA SER A 92 -90.39 36.53 18.13
C SER A 92 -89.57 37.54 17.32
N THR A 93 -88.73 37.05 16.40
CA THR A 93 -88.04 37.85 15.38
C THR A 93 -88.24 37.17 14.01
N PRO A 94 -88.44 37.91 12.89
CA PRO A 94 -89.04 37.39 11.65
C PRO A 94 -88.09 36.47 10.86
N ALA A 95 -88.69 35.52 10.13
CA ALA A 95 -88.02 34.54 9.29
C ALA A 95 -87.07 35.19 8.25
N ALA A 96 -85.77 34.96 8.42
CA ALA A 96 -84.78 35.22 7.39
C ALA A 96 -84.89 34.15 6.31
N GLU A 97 -84.96 34.58 5.06
CA GLU A 97 -85.00 33.70 3.89
C GLU A 97 -83.66 32.95 3.75
N LEU A 98 -83.67 31.64 4.06
CA LEU A 98 -82.48 30.78 4.05
C LEU A 98 -81.83 30.72 2.66
N ARG A 99 -80.50 30.63 2.60
CA ARG A 99 -79.75 30.52 1.33
C ARG A 99 -80.08 29.20 0.62
N PRO A 100 -80.01 29.12 -0.73
CA PRO A 100 -80.34 27.89 -1.46
C PRO A 100 -79.58 26.64 -0.98
N GLU A 101 -78.33 26.79 -0.57
CA GLU A 101 -77.47 25.71 -0.01
C GLU A 101 -78.04 25.16 1.32
N GLU A 102 -78.57 26.03 2.17
CA GLU A 102 -79.18 25.64 3.47
C GLU A 102 -80.52 24.92 3.29
N ARG A 103 -81.11 25.00 2.09
CA ARG A 103 -82.36 24.30 1.73
C ARG A 103 -82.10 22.92 1.11
N ALA A 104 -80.85 22.56 0.81
CA ALA A 104 -80.51 21.24 0.28
C ALA A 104 -80.74 20.13 1.33
N ALA A 105 -81.31 19.03 0.90
CA ALA A 105 -81.59 17.85 1.72
C ALA A 105 -80.83 16.62 1.22
N VAL A 106 -80.67 15.62 2.09
CA VAL A 106 -80.01 14.35 1.70
C VAL A 106 -80.86 13.65 0.63
N PRO A 107 -80.28 13.30 -0.53
CA PRO A 107 -81.03 12.63 -1.59
C PRO A 107 -81.49 11.24 -1.13
N VAL A 108 -82.66 10.80 -1.62
CA VAL A 108 -83.09 9.41 -1.44
C VAL A 108 -82.57 8.61 -2.62
N VAL A 109 -81.82 7.54 -2.33
CA VAL A 109 -81.14 6.73 -3.33
C VAL A 109 -81.48 5.27 -3.15
N SER A 110 -81.81 4.59 -4.25
CA SER A 110 -82.00 3.15 -4.28
C SER A 110 -81.31 2.57 -5.51
N PRO A 111 -80.34 1.65 -5.37
CA PRO A 111 -79.80 0.92 -6.52
C PRO A 111 -80.85 -0.07 -7.04
N GLU A 112 -81.09 -0.07 -8.35
CA GLU A 112 -81.96 -1.08 -8.99
C GLU A 112 -81.23 -2.42 -9.12
N GLN A 113 -79.91 -2.37 -9.33
CA GLN A 113 -79.02 -3.52 -9.38
C GLN A 113 -77.73 -3.22 -8.61
N ALA A 114 -77.36 -4.09 -7.68
CA ALA A 114 -76.19 -3.93 -6.81
C ALA A 114 -75.00 -4.80 -7.24
N ALA A 115 -74.99 -5.34 -8.46
CA ALA A 115 -73.92 -6.18 -8.98
C ALA A 115 -73.55 -5.76 -10.42
N VAL A 116 -72.27 -5.55 -10.68
CA VAL A 116 -71.74 -5.07 -11.97
C VAL A 116 -70.52 -5.87 -12.37
N VAL A 117 -70.47 -6.29 -13.64
CA VAL A 117 -69.30 -6.97 -14.21
C VAL A 117 -68.50 -5.97 -15.02
N VAL A 118 -67.20 -5.85 -14.73
CA VAL A 118 -66.26 -4.99 -15.47
C VAL A 118 -65.18 -5.88 -16.07
N THR A 119 -64.99 -5.81 -17.39
CA THR A 119 -63.92 -6.54 -18.07
C THR A 119 -62.83 -5.57 -18.53
N LYS A 120 -61.72 -6.10 -19.05
CA LYS A 120 -60.60 -5.30 -19.58
C LYS A 120 -61.06 -4.29 -20.64
N ASP A 121 -61.95 -4.72 -21.53
CA ASP A 121 -62.34 -3.95 -22.73
C ASP A 121 -63.81 -3.51 -22.71
N THR A 122 -64.60 -3.95 -21.72
CA THR A 122 -66.03 -3.62 -21.63
C THR A 122 -66.35 -3.01 -20.26
N PRO A 123 -66.81 -1.74 -20.23
CA PRO A 123 -67.26 -1.13 -19.00
C PRO A 123 -68.56 -1.78 -18.52
N GLY A 124 -68.73 -1.87 -17.20
CA GLY A 124 -69.96 -2.31 -16.58
C GLY A 124 -70.86 -1.13 -16.24
N THR A 125 -72.17 -1.28 -16.37
CA THR A 125 -73.14 -0.22 -16.03
C THR A 125 -74.18 -0.74 -15.04
N PHE A 126 -74.71 0.18 -14.23
CA PHE A 126 -75.89 -0.06 -13.38
C PHE A 126 -76.69 1.22 -13.21
N THR A 127 -77.93 1.09 -12.74
CA THR A 127 -78.86 2.20 -12.58
C THR A 127 -79.14 2.52 -11.11
N LEU A 128 -79.15 3.81 -10.80
CA LEU A 128 -79.55 4.37 -9.50
C LEU A 128 -80.85 5.15 -9.64
N SER A 129 -81.85 4.82 -8.82
CA SER A 129 -83.04 5.67 -8.66
C SER A 129 -82.72 6.78 -7.66
N LEU A 130 -82.64 8.02 -8.15
CA LEU A 130 -82.32 9.21 -7.37
C LEU A 130 -83.58 10.07 -7.21
N LYS A 131 -83.87 10.52 -5.99
CA LYS A 131 -84.96 11.46 -5.73
C LYS A 131 -84.46 12.69 -4.99
N ASN A 132 -84.70 13.87 -5.57
CA ASN A 132 -84.44 15.15 -4.93
C ASN A 132 -85.60 15.50 -3.99
N VAL A 133 -85.36 15.45 -2.68
CA VAL A 133 -86.35 15.84 -1.65
C VAL A 133 -86.19 17.30 -1.20
N SER A 134 -85.25 18.04 -1.78
CA SER A 134 -85.05 19.46 -1.53
C SER A 134 -86.15 20.30 -2.22
N PRO A 135 -86.49 21.49 -1.68
CA PRO A 135 -87.44 22.41 -2.31
C PRO A 135 -86.81 23.23 -3.46
N VAL A 136 -85.56 22.98 -3.82
CA VAL A 136 -84.79 23.65 -4.89
C VAL A 136 -84.27 22.64 -5.92
N VAL A 137 -84.00 23.09 -7.14
CA VAL A 137 -83.34 22.28 -8.18
C VAL A 137 -81.92 21.97 -7.73
N ASP A 138 -81.49 20.73 -7.85
CA ASP A 138 -80.16 20.29 -7.42
C ASP A 138 -79.58 19.25 -8.38
N GLY A 139 -78.27 19.36 -8.64
CA GLY A 139 -77.49 18.34 -9.32
C GLY A 139 -77.01 17.29 -8.33
N MET A 140 -77.16 16.01 -8.68
CA MET A 140 -76.62 14.92 -7.87
C MET A 140 -75.31 14.42 -8.47
N VAL A 141 -74.28 14.23 -7.65
CA VAL A 141 -72.99 13.69 -8.10
C VAL A 141 -72.71 12.37 -7.42
N VAL A 142 -72.42 11.34 -8.21
CA VAL A 142 -72.08 10.00 -7.73
C VAL A 142 -70.57 9.86 -7.64
N HIS A 143 -70.06 9.57 -6.45
CA HIS A 143 -68.62 9.41 -6.20
C HIS A 143 -68.32 8.10 -5.49
N ALA A 144 -67.36 7.33 -5.99
CA ALA A 144 -66.82 6.18 -5.27
C ALA A 144 -65.93 6.63 -4.10
N LEU A 145 -66.06 5.96 -2.97
CA LEU A 145 -65.20 6.15 -1.80
C LEU A 145 -63.99 5.22 -1.94
N ALA A 146 -62.81 5.83 -2.08
CA ALA A 146 -61.54 5.11 -2.26
C ALA A 146 -61.58 4.03 -3.37
N PRO A 147 -61.94 4.39 -4.62
CA PRO A 147 -61.92 3.42 -5.71
C PRO A 147 -60.49 2.89 -5.94
N PRO A 148 -60.32 1.62 -6.35
CA PRO A 148 -59.03 1.13 -6.83
C PRO A 148 -58.47 2.01 -7.94
N SER A 149 -57.14 2.12 -8.05
CA SER A 149 -56.46 3.00 -9.02
C SER A 149 -56.88 2.77 -10.48
N TRP A 150 -57.17 1.50 -10.79
CA TRP A 150 -57.61 1.02 -12.09
C TRP A 150 -59.06 1.35 -12.42
N LEU A 151 -59.90 1.73 -11.45
CA LEU A 151 -61.33 1.90 -11.66
C LEU A 151 -61.70 3.37 -11.90
N VAL A 152 -62.41 3.62 -12.99
CA VAL A 152 -63.00 4.92 -13.34
C VAL A 152 -64.51 4.83 -13.18
N VAL A 153 -65.09 5.78 -12.46
CA VAL A 153 -66.54 5.88 -12.23
C VAL A 153 -67.05 7.16 -12.89
N THR A 154 -68.03 7.03 -13.77
CA THR A 154 -68.75 8.13 -14.40
C THR A 154 -70.25 7.91 -14.28
N HIS A 155 -71.05 8.97 -14.42
CA HIS A 155 -72.50 8.87 -14.40
C HIS A 155 -73.14 9.84 -15.39
N ASP A 156 -74.37 9.56 -15.80
CA ASP A 156 -75.18 10.46 -16.63
C ASP A 156 -75.56 11.75 -15.87
N ASP A 157 -76.03 12.77 -16.59
CA ASP A 157 -76.48 14.02 -15.96
C ASP A 157 -77.65 13.80 -15.00
N ALA A 158 -77.54 14.36 -13.79
CA ALA A 158 -78.43 14.09 -12.66
C ALA A 158 -78.97 15.38 -12.01
N ASN A 159 -79.31 16.36 -12.85
CA ASN A 159 -80.05 17.56 -12.44
C ASN A 159 -81.54 17.24 -12.22
N LEU A 160 -82.02 17.40 -10.99
CA LEU A 160 -83.36 17.02 -10.54
C LEU A 160 -84.14 18.22 -10.02
N MET A 161 -85.38 18.39 -10.50
CA MET A 161 -86.31 19.36 -9.93
C MET A 161 -86.78 18.96 -8.52
N PRO A 162 -87.31 19.90 -7.72
CA PRO A 162 -87.88 19.59 -6.40
C PRO A 162 -88.92 18.45 -6.47
N GLY A 163 -88.70 17.40 -5.69
CA GLY A 163 -89.58 16.22 -5.64
C GLY A 163 -89.42 15.23 -6.80
N GLU A 164 -88.63 15.55 -7.83
CA GLU A 164 -88.39 14.68 -8.98
C GLU A 164 -87.61 13.42 -8.59
N ALA A 165 -88.03 12.28 -9.13
CA ALA A 165 -87.28 11.03 -9.11
C ALA A 165 -86.84 10.68 -10.54
N ARG A 166 -85.55 10.38 -10.73
CA ARG A 166 -84.98 9.98 -12.02
C ARG A 166 -84.04 8.80 -11.84
N THR A 167 -84.02 7.90 -12.81
CA THR A 167 -83.01 6.84 -12.91
C THR A 167 -81.77 7.37 -13.63
N VAL A 168 -80.60 7.20 -13.02
CA VAL A 168 -79.31 7.65 -13.53
C VAL A 168 -78.41 6.45 -13.77
N THR A 169 -77.82 6.34 -14.97
CA THR A 169 -76.85 5.29 -15.28
C THR A 169 -75.49 5.67 -14.70
N VAL A 170 -74.87 4.74 -13.99
CA VAL A 170 -73.49 4.84 -13.52
C VAL A 170 -72.66 3.83 -14.29
N THR A 171 -71.55 4.27 -14.86
CA THR A 171 -70.61 3.47 -15.64
C THR A 171 -69.32 3.27 -14.86
N LEU A 172 -68.89 2.02 -14.78
CA LEU A 172 -67.68 1.54 -14.14
C LEU A 172 -66.75 0.99 -15.23
N ALA A 173 -65.59 1.63 -15.44
CA ALA A 173 -64.65 1.23 -16.49
C ALA A 173 -63.25 0.99 -15.91
N ALA A 174 -62.55 -0.02 -16.42
CA ALA A 174 -61.12 -0.16 -16.17
C ALA A 174 -60.33 0.93 -16.92
N ARG A 175 -59.29 1.47 -16.29
CA ARG A 175 -58.38 2.44 -16.89
C ARG A 175 -57.60 1.76 -18.01
N ALA A 176 -57.58 2.39 -19.19
CA ALA A 176 -56.86 1.86 -20.34
C ALA A 176 -55.38 1.62 -20.01
N GLY A 177 -54.88 0.42 -20.31
CA GLY A 177 -53.49 0.02 -20.11
C GLY A 177 -53.11 -0.41 -18.69
N GLU A 178 -54.02 -0.31 -17.71
CA GLU A 178 -53.77 -0.80 -16.35
C GLU A 178 -54.26 -2.25 -16.23
N PRO A 179 -53.39 -3.22 -15.88
CA PRO A 179 -53.81 -4.61 -15.79
C PRO A 179 -54.60 -4.84 -14.49
N VAL A 180 -55.77 -5.48 -14.61
CA VAL A 180 -56.71 -5.65 -13.49
C VAL A 180 -56.85 -7.12 -13.14
N VAL A 181 -56.42 -7.47 -11.92
CA VAL A 181 -56.55 -8.83 -11.38
C VAL A 181 -58.03 -9.20 -11.20
N ALA A 182 -58.36 -10.46 -11.50
CA ALA A 182 -59.69 -11.02 -11.28
C ALA A 182 -60.04 -10.96 -9.79
N GLN A 183 -61.15 -10.30 -9.46
CA GLN A 183 -61.53 -10.04 -8.07
C GLN A 183 -63.00 -9.66 -7.97
N ASN A 184 -63.55 -9.86 -6.77
CA ASN A 184 -64.84 -9.32 -6.37
C ASN A 184 -64.59 -8.26 -5.30
N LEU A 185 -65.11 -7.05 -5.50
CA LEU A 185 -64.99 -5.96 -4.55
C LEU A 185 -66.34 -5.32 -4.27
N ASP A 186 -66.62 -5.02 -3.02
CA ASP A 186 -67.78 -4.20 -2.65
C ASP A 186 -67.33 -2.73 -2.65
N LEU A 187 -67.84 -1.95 -3.61
CA LEU A 187 -67.48 -0.55 -3.84
C LEU A 187 -68.45 0.37 -3.09
N PRO A 188 -68.02 1.01 -1.98
CA PRO A 188 -68.82 2.03 -1.33
C PRO A 188 -68.85 3.30 -2.21
N MET A 189 -70.02 3.87 -2.38
CA MET A 189 -70.28 5.09 -3.15
C MET A 189 -71.11 6.06 -2.31
N LEU A 190 -70.95 7.35 -2.58
CA LEU A 190 -71.79 8.42 -2.06
C LEU A 190 -72.46 9.13 -3.22
N VAL A 191 -73.77 9.31 -3.12
CA VAL A 191 -74.49 10.27 -3.94
C VAL A 191 -74.62 11.55 -3.12
N ARG A 192 -74.08 12.66 -3.65
CA ARG A 192 -74.02 13.95 -2.97
C ARG A 192 -74.82 15.00 -3.72
N SER A 193 -75.41 15.92 -2.97
CA SER A 193 -75.90 17.18 -3.51
C SER A 193 -74.73 18.01 -4.04
N SER A 194 -74.93 18.63 -5.20
CA SER A 194 -73.99 19.60 -5.79
C SER A 194 -74.02 20.95 -5.09
N LEU A 195 -75.17 21.31 -4.50
CA LEU A 195 -75.35 22.55 -3.74
C LEU A 195 -74.74 22.48 -2.34
N ASP A 196 -74.89 21.34 -1.64
CA ASP A 196 -74.26 21.10 -0.34
C ASP A 196 -73.65 19.68 -0.27
N PRO A 197 -72.34 19.54 -0.55
CA PRO A 197 -71.66 18.25 -0.53
C PRO A 197 -71.69 17.49 0.80
N THR A 198 -72.08 18.14 1.91
CA THR A 198 -72.27 17.47 3.20
C THR A 198 -73.54 16.62 3.24
N LYS A 199 -74.50 16.87 2.34
CA LYS A 199 -75.72 16.07 2.17
C LYS A 199 -75.42 14.90 1.24
N ALA A 200 -75.11 13.75 1.84
CA ALA A 200 -74.69 12.55 1.13
C ALA A 200 -75.51 11.32 1.54
N ALA A 201 -75.87 10.48 0.57
CA ALA A 201 -76.49 9.18 0.79
C ALA A 201 -75.52 8.05 0.38
N PRO A 202 -75.22 7.09 1.26
CA PRO A 202 -74.34 5.98 0.93
C PRO A 202 -75.05 4.89 0.12
N VAL A 203 -74.32 4.30 -0.83
CA VAL A 203 -74.72 3.14 -1.64
C VAL A 203 -73.54 2.18 -1.73
N ALA A 204 -73.78 0.87 -1.75
CA ALA A 204 -72.74 -0.13 -2.00
C ALA A 204 -73.09 -0.94 -3.25
N VAL A 205 -72.10 -1.18 -4.11
CA VAL A 205 -72.27 -1.99 -5.33
C VAL A 205 -71.14 -3.01 -5.41
N ARG A 206 -71.48 -4.26 -5.68
CA ARG A 206 -70.52 -5.34 -5.90
C ARG A 206 -70.00 -5.29 -7.33
N VAL A 207 -68.70 -5.09 -7.49
CA VAL A 207 -68.02 -5.09 -8.78
C VAL A 207 -67.26 -6.41 -8.93
N THR A 208 -67.49 -7.12 -10.03
CA THR A 208 -66.85 -8.39 -10.38
C THR A 208 -65.96 -8.20 -11.60
N VAL A 209 -64.67 -8.52 -11.46
CA VAL A 209 -63.73 -8.64 -12.58
C VAL A 209 -63.51 -10.14 -12.82
N PRO A 210 -64.03 -10.71 -13.92
CA PRO A 210 -63.89 -12.14 -14.18
C PRO A 210 -62.45 -12.54 -14.55
N PRO A 211 -62.07 -13.81 -14.35
CA PRO A 211 -60.80 -14.33 -14.84
C PRO A 211 -60.76 -14.28 -16.38
N TYR A 212 -59.63 -13.83 -16.92
CA TYR A 212 -59.32 -13.84 -18.34
C TYR A 212 -57.82 -14.05 -18.57
N GLY A 213 -57.48 -14.50 -19.77
CA GLY A 213 -56.11 -14.64 -20.27
C GLY A 213 -55.80 -16.04 -20.81
N PRO A 214 -54.78 -16.16 -21.67
CA PRO A 214 -54.38 -17.45 -22.23
C PRO A 214 -53.69 -18.35 -21.19
N PRO A 215 -53.45 -19.64 -21.51
CA PRO A 215 -52.52 -20.48 -20.76
C PRO A 215 -51.12 -19.83 -20.66
N PRO A 216 -50.28 -20.27 -19.71
CA PRO A 216 -48.98 -19.67 -19.46
C PRO A 216 -48.02 -20.03 -20.59
N THR A 217 -46.88 -19.36 -20.64
CA THR A 217 -45.77 -19.81 -21.50
C THR A 217 -44.66 -20.43 -20.65
N LEU A 218 -44.07 -21.53 -21.14
CA LEU A 218 -42.97 -22.22 -20.46
C LEU A 218 -41.65 -21.93 -21.18
N THR A 219 -40.61 -21.55 -20.42
CA THR A 219 -39.28 -21.32 -20.98
C THR A 219 -38.21 -21.99 -20.12
N THR A 220 -37.27 -22.71 -20.75
CA THR A 220 -36.18 -23.42 -20.07
C THR A 220 -34.86 -22.67 -20.19
N ARG A 221 -34.07 -22.66 -19.11
CA ARG A 221 -32.72 -22.10 -19.08
C ARG A 221 -31.75 -23.05 -18.36
N PRO A 222 -30.67 -23.50 -19.02
CA PRO A 222 -30.42 -23.41 -20.47
C PRO A 222 -31.36 -24.33 -21.30
N HIS A 223 -31.41 -24.13 -22.62
CA HIS A 223 -32.16 -24.99 -23.56
C HIS A 223 -31.32 -26.13 -24.17
N LEU A 224 -30.00 -26.07 -23.99
CA LEU A 224 -29.02 -27.10 -24.34
C LEU A 224 -28.08 -27.31 -23.15
N LEU A 225 -27.95 -28.54 -22.66
CA LEU A 225 -26.95 -28.93 -21.66
C LEU A 225 -25.91 -29.82 -22.31
N GLN A 226 -24.64 -29.53 -22.06
CA GLN A 226 -23.51 -30.38 -22.44
C GLN A 226 -22.89 -30.94 -21.15
N LEU A 227 -22.77 -32.26 -21.09
CA LEU A 227 -22.23 -32.99 -19.95
C LEU A 227 -21.03 -33.80 -20.44
N ASP A 228 -19.84 -33.47 -19.94
CA ASP A 228 -18.61 -34.21 -20.20
C ASP A 228 -18.30 -35.10 -18.98
N ASP A 229 -18.21 -36.41 -19.20
CA ASP A 229 -17.99 -37.42 -18.15
C ASP A 229 -18.96 -37.32 -16.95
N ALA A 230 -20.18 -36.84 -17.21
CA ALA A 230 -21.19 -36.59 -16.20
C ALA A 230 -22.56 -37.20 -16.56
N THR A 231 -23.24 -37.74 -15.55
CA THR A 231 -24.57 -38.35 -15.65
C THR A 231 -25.69 -37.46 -15.10
N ASP A 232 -25.35 -36.45 -14.31
CA ASP A 232 -26.33 -35.60 -13.64
C ASP A 232 -26.32 -34.17 -14.20
N GLY A 233 -27.50 -33.55 -14.24
CA GLY A 233 -27.66 -32.18 -14.70
C GLY A 233 -28.85 -31.46 -14.06
N ALA A 234 -28.92 -30.15 -14.25
CA ALA A 234 -30.05 -29.34 -13.77
C ALA A 234 -30.31 -28.15 -14.69
N PHE A 235 -31.58 -27.76 -14.80
CA PHE A 235 -32.01 -26.56 -15.52
C PHE A 235 -33.19 -25.91 -14.80
N THR A 236 -33.47 -24.65 -15.14
CA THR A 236 -34.59 -23.88 -14.59
C THR A 236 -35.69 -23.72 -15.63
N VAL A 237 -36.94 -23.81 -15.18
CA VAL A 237 -38.13 -23.57 -15.98
C VAL A 237 -38.81 -22.33 -15.43
N THR A 238 -39.03 -21.33 -16.27
CA THR A 238 -39.87 -20.18 -15.96
C THR A 238 -41.27 -20.41 -16.52
N VAL A 239 -42.27 -20.41 -15.65
CA VAL A 239 -43.71 -20.41 -15.97
C VAL A 239 -44.18 -18.96 -15.98
N ASP A 240 -44.61 -18.46 -17.15
CA ASP A 240 -44.99 -17.06 -17.34
C ASP A 240 -46.50 -16.91 -17.51
N ASN A 241 -47.14 -16.35 -16.48
CA ASN A 241 -48.57 -16.07 -16.38
C ASN A 241 -48.88 -14.57 -16.53
N ARG A 242 -47.96 -13.77 -17.09
CA ARG A 242 -48.13 -12.30 -17.23
C ARG A 242 -49.30 -11.90 -18.13
N ALA A 243 -49.74 -12.79 -19.01
CA ALA A 243 -50.86 -12.56 -19.91
C ALA A 243 -52.24 -12.83 -19.27
N SER A 244 -52.27 -13.39 -18.05
CA SER A 244 -53.50 -13.78 -17.36
C SER A 244 -53.69 -13.04 -16.05
N ASN A 245 -54.92 -12.64 -15.77
CA ASN A 245 -55.23 -11.76 -14.65
C ASN A 245 -55.60 -12.50 -13.36
N HIS A 246 -55.44 -13.82 -13.31
CA HIS A 246 -55.79 -14.63 -12.16
C HIS A 246 -54.63 -15.59 -11.82
N PRO A 247 -54.45 -15.93 -10.53
CA PRO A 247 -53.44 -16.90 -10.14
C PRO A 247 -53.78 -18.29 -10.68
N ARG A 248 -52.75 -19.08 -10.96
CA ARG A 248 -52.90 -20.45 -11.49
C ARG A 248 -51.95 -21.42 -10.79
N HIS A 249 -52.38 -22.66 -10.66
CA HIS A 249 -51.62 -23.74 -10.05
C HIS A 249 -51.24 -24.75 -11.12
N TYR A 250 -49.94 -24.99 -11.31
CA TYR A 250 -49.46 -25.97 -12.29
C TYR A 250 -48.74 -27.12 -11.61
N ALA A 251 -49.12 -28.34 -11.98
CA ALA A 251 -48.29 -29.53 -11.73
C ALA A 251 -47.31 -29.70 -12.90
N LEU A 252 -46.02 -29.89 -12.60
CA LEU A 252 -44.97 -30.05 -13.60
C LEU A 252 -44.50 -31.50 -13.66
N THR A 253 -44.34 -32.01 -14.88
CA THR A 253 -43.78 -33.34 -15.13
C THR A 253 -42.75 -33.27 -16.24
N VAL A 254 -41.73 -34.12 -16.17
CA VAL A 254 -40.68 -34.25 -17.19
C VAL A 254 -40.77 -35.65 -17.78
N GLN A 255 -40.75 -35.72 -19.10
CA GLN A 255 -40.73 -36.97 -19.86
C GLN A 255 -39.53 -36.97 -20.79
N ASP A 256 -38.94 -38.13 -21.00
CA ASP A 256 -37.86 -38.38 -21.94
C ASP A 256 -38.39 -39.34 -23.01
N ASP A 257 -38.04 -39.11 -24.28
CA ASP A 257 -38.54 -39.93 -25.40
C ASP A 257 -38.07 -41.40 -25.31
N GLU A 258 -36.93 -41.63 -24.64
CA GLU A 258 -36.33 -42.96 -24.43
C GLU A 258 -36.71 -43.60 -23.08
N ASP A 259 -37.40 -42.86 -22.19
CA ASP A 259 -37.76 -43.26 -20.82
C ASP A 259 -36.57 -43.77 -19.97
N VAL A 260 -35.37 -43.24 -20.21
CA VAL A 260 -34.16 -43.63 -19.47
C VAL A 260 -33.68 -42.57 -18.47
N VAL A 261 -34.14 -41.32 -18.62
CA VAL A 261 -33.75 -40.21 -17.76
C VAL A 261 -34.66 -40.11 -16.54
N ARG A 262 -34.06 -40.12 -15.34
CA ARG A 262 -34.78 -39.86 -14.09
C ARG A 262 -34.72 -38.37 -13.78
N ALA A 263 -35.86 -37.70 -13.80
CA ALA A 263 -35.96 -36.27 -13.48
C ALA A 263 -36.82 -36.04 -12.23
N ASP A 264 -36.42 -35.05 -11.44
CA ASP A 264 -37.12 -34.56 -10.26
C ASP A 264 -37.34 -33.05 -10.38
N VAL A 265 -38.57 -32.61 -10.09
CA VAL A 265 -39.00 -31.22 -10.22
C VAL A 265 -39.23 -30.65 -8.83
N VAL A 266 -38.51 -29.57 -8.48
CA VAL A 266 -38.52 -28.99 -7.15
C VAL A 266 -38.91 -27.50 -7.22
N PRO A 267 -40.11 -27.11 -6.73
CA PRO A 267 -41.22 -27.95 -6.28
C PRO A 267 -41.97 -28.64 -7.45
N PRO A 268 -42.69 -29.77 -7.23
CA PRO A 268 -43.40 -30.51 -8.29
C PRO A 268 -44.68 -29.79 -8.78
N ALA A 269 -45.17 -28.83 -8.00
CA ALA A 269 -46.24 -27.94 -8.39
C ALA A 269 -45.90 -26.51 -7.96
N VAL A 270 -46.37 -25.52 -8.72
CA VAL A 270 -46.07 -24.11 -8.49
C VAL A 270 -47.32 -23.25 -8.65
N ASP A 271 -47.53 -22.36 -7.68
CA ASP A 271 -48.54 -21.31 -7.76
C ASP A 271 -47.93 -20.09 -8.45
N VAL A 272 -48.48 -19.74 -9.62
CA VAL A 272 -48.05 -18.57 -10.39
C VAL A 272 -49.06 -17.45 -10.15
N PRO A 273 -48.63 -16.29 -9.60
CA PRO A 273 -49.54 -15.20 -9.35
C PRO A 273 -50.14 -14.64 -10.64
N ALA A 274 -51.29 -13.98 -10.52
CA ALA A 274 -51.86 -13.18 -11.60
C ALA A 274 -50.81 -12.18 -12.12
N LEU A 275 -50.70 -12.06 -13.44
CA LEU A 275 -49.79 -11.11 -14.08
C LEU A 275 -48.30 -11.30 -13.70
N GLY A 276 -47.91 -12.49 -13.26
CA GLY A 276 -46.56 -12.76 -12.76
C GLY A 276 -45.90 -14.00 -13.37
N THR A 277 -44.75 -14.37 -12.81
CA THR A 277 -43.93 -15.50 -13.25
C THR A 277 -43.46 -16.32 -12.04
N ALA A 278 -43.18 -17.60 -12.25
CA ALA A 278 -42.55 -18.45 -11.24
C ALA A 278 -41.44 -19.31 -11.86
N ASP A 279 -40.36 -19.53 -11.12
CA ASP A 279 -39.24 -20.36 -11.54
C ASP A 279 -39.22 -21.68 -10.77
N VAL A 280 -39.00 -22.77 -11.48
CA VAL A 280 -38.95 -24.14 -10.95
C VAL A 280 -37.64 -24.79 -11.38
N ARG A 281 -36.95 -25.48 -10.47
CA ARG A 281 -35.70 -26.18 -10.79
C ARG A 281 -35.98 -27.64 -11.11
N VAL A 282 -35.45 -28.10 -12.23
CA VAL A 282 -35.46 -29.51 -12.62
C VAL A 282 -34.06 -30.08 -12.45
N ARG A 283 -33.96 -31.21 -11.75
CA ARG A 283 -32.74 -32.01 -11.65
C ARG A 283 -32.97 -33.31 -12.39
N PHE A 284 -31.97 -33.82 -13.08
CA PHE A 284 -32.08 -35.11 -13.76
C PHE A 284 -30.80 -35.91 -13.68
N SER A 285 -30.94 -37.21 -13.82
CA SER A 285 -29.87 -38.19 -13.92
C SER A 285 -30.12 -39.09 -15.12
N ALA A 286 -29.12 -39.22 -15.99
CA ALA A 286 -29.21 -39.89 -17.27
C ALA A 286 -28.04 -40.89 -17.41
N PRO A 287 -28.26 -42.15 -17.85
CA PRO A 287 -27.19 -43.12 -18.00
C PRO A 287 -26.08 -42.62 -18.93
N ALA A 288 -24.82 -42.85 -18.55
CA ALA A 288 -23.67 -42.48 -19.38
C ALA A 288 -23.69 -43.26 -20.71
N PRO A 289 -23.31 -42.63 -21.84
CA PRO A 289 -23.06 -43.34 -23.09
C PRO A 289 -21.82 -44.25 -22.98
N ASP A 290 -21.68 -45.22 -23.89
CA ASP A 290 -20.48 -46.06 -23.98
C ASP A 290 -19.19 -45.20 -24.06
N PRO A 291 -18.06 -45.63 -23.47
CA PRO A 291 -16.81 -44.86 -23.49
C PRO A 291 -16.41 -44.37 -24.88
N GLY A 292 -16.01 -43.10 -25.00
CA GLY A 292 -15.64 -42.46 -26.27
C GLY A 292 -16.83 -42.15 -27.20
N ARG A 293 -18.08 -42.28 -26.73
CA ARG A 293 -19.28 -41.96 -27.52
C ARG A 293 -19.98 -40.69 -27.03
N GLU A 294 -20.79 -40.13 -27.93
CA GLU A 294 -21.70 -39.03 -27.67
C GLU A 294 -23.15 -39.54 -27.74
N ALA A 295 -23.99 -39.15 -26.79
CA ALA A 295 -25.44 -39.38 -26.80
C ALA A 295 -26.19 -38.05 -26.69
N THR A 296 -27.30 -37.90 -27.44
CA THR A 296 -28.18 -36.73 -27.39
C THR A 296 -29.58 -37.16 -27.00
N ARG A 297 -30.14 -36.55 -25.96
CA ARG A 297 -31.49 -36.83 -25.42
C ARG A 297 -32.34 -35.57 -25.38
N ARG A 298 -33.65 -35.72 -25.53
CA ARG A 298 -34.62 -34.62 -25.49
C ARG A 298 -35.58 -34.83 -24.32
N LEU A 299 -35.54 -33.92 -23.36
CA LEU A 299 -36.48 -33.92 -22.24
C LEU A 299 -37.64 -32.96 -22.55
N THR A 300 -38.86 -33.47 -22.52
CA THR A 300 -40.09 -32.71 -22.66
C THR A 300 -40.68 -32.43 -21.29
N LEU A 301 -40.75 -31.16 -20.93
CA LEU A 301 -41.42 -30.70 -19.73
C LEU A 301 -42.87 -30.35 -20.08
N SER A 302 -43.82 -30.83 -19.27
CA SER A 302 -45.21 -30.39 -19.33
C SER A 302 -45.66 -29.80 -18.00
N ALA A 303 -46.41 -28.70 -18.06
CA ALA A 303 -47.09 -28.09 -16.93
C ALA A 303 -48.60 -28.15 -17.19
N SER A 304 -49.38 -28.70 -16.27
CA SER A 304 -50.83 -28.87 -16.42
C SER A 304 -51.60 -28.16 -15.32
N ASP A 305 -52.64 -27.42 -15.72
CA ASP A 305 -53.70 -26.88 -14.87
C ASP A 305 -55.08 -27.38 -15.34
N ASP A 306 -56.16 -26.77 -14.84
CA ASP A 306 -57.54 -27.07 -15.24
C ASP A 306 -57.87 -26.70 -16.71
N ASP A 307 -57.09 -25.81 -17.33
CA ASP A 307 -57.28 -25.35 -18.72
C ASP A 307 -56.51 -26.21 -19.74
N GLY A 308 -55.57 -27.03 -19.27
CA GLY A 308 -54.86 -28.03 -20.06
C GLY A 308 -53.33 -27.95 -19.98
N PRO A 309 -52.61 -28.89 -20.62
CA PRO A 309 -51.16 -28.94 -20.54
C PRO A 309 -50.49 -27.94 -21.50
N VAL A 310 -49.43 -27.30 -21.03
CA VAL A 310 -48.45 -26.57 -21.85
C VAL A 310 -47.11 -27.30 -21.76
N SER A 311 -46.33 -27.33 -22.84
CA SER A 311 -45.05 -28.05 -22.86
C SER A 311 -43.90 -27.23 -23.46
N THR A 312 -42.68 -27.61 -23.10
CA THR A 312 -41.41 -27.10 -23.62
C THR A 312 -40.36 -28.21 -23.58
N SER A 313 -39.23 -28.06 -24.27
CA SER A 313 -38.21 -29.12 -24.32
C SER A 313 -36.79 -28.59 -24.16
N VAL A 314 -35.93 -29.39 -23.53
CA VAL A 314 -34.49 -29.15 -23.37
C VAL A 314 -33.70 -30.31 -23.98
N THR A 315 -32.59 -29.99 -24.64
CA THR A 315 -31.68 -30.99 -25.24
C THR A 315 -30.50 -31.23 -24.31
N VAL A 316 -30.15 -32.49 -24.06
CA VAL A 316 -28.99 -32.89 -23.26
C VAL A 316 -28.03 -33.67 -24.15
N VAL A 317 -26.77 -33.24 -24.23
CA VAL A 317 -25.69 -33.90 -24.96
C VAL A 317 -24.67 -34.41 -23.95
N GLN A 318 -24.43 -35.72 -23.92
CA GLN A 318 -23.47 -36.37 -23.04
C GLN A 318 -22.29 -36.91 -23.84
N ARG A 319 -21.07 -36.66 -23.36
CA ARG A 319 -19.82 -37.19 -23.91
C ARG A 319 -19.06 -37.95 -22.84
N THR A 320 -18.52 -39.11 -23.19
CA THR A 320 -17.63 -39.87 -22.31
C THR A 320 -16.24 -39.98 -22.94
N ALA A 321 -15.21 -39.84 -22.11
CA ALA A 321 -13.83 -40.11 -22.48
C ALA A 321 -13.66 -41.58 -22.91
N ALA A 322 -12.64 -41.84 -23.74
CA ALA A 322 -12.27 -43.20 -24.09
C ALA A 322 -11.70 -43.92 -22.85
N GLU A 323 -12.00 -45.20 -22.70
CA GLU A 323 -11.48 -46.03 -21.62
C GLU A 323 -9.97 -46.20 -21.79
N GLU A 324 -9.18 -45.65 -20.86
CA GLU A 324 -7.72 -45.85 -20.82
C GLU A 324 -7.42 -47.26 -20.29
N GLU A 325 -6.69 -48.04 -21.07
CA GLU A 325 -6.24 -49.38 -20.71
C GLU A 325 -5.26 -49.28 -19.52
N PRO A 326 -5.50 -49.95 -18.37
CA PRO A 326 -4.66 -49.79 -17.19
C PRO A 326 -3.22 -50.22 -17.49
N GLU A 327 -2.27 -49.33 -17.22
CA GLU A 327 -0.85 -49.65 -17.35
C GLU A 327 -0.48 -50.78 -16.36
N PRO A 328 0.21 -51.84 -16.81
CA PRO A 328 0.49 -53.04 -16.02
C PRO A 328 1.36 -52.77 -14.77
N PHE A 329 2.14 -51.70 -14.79
CA PHE A 329 2.96 -51.27 -13.66
C PHE A 329 3.09 -49.75 -13.65
N THR A 330 3.28 -49.17 -12.47
CA THR A 330 3.47 -47.72 -12.31
C THR A 330 4.85 -47.40 -11.75
N VAL A 331 5.36 -46.21 -12.07
CA VAL A 331 6.67 -45.74 -11.58
C VAL A 331 6.50 -44.41 -10.89
N ARG A 332 7.14 -44.22 -9.74
CA ARG A 332 7.19 -42.93 -9.05
C ARG A 332 8.56 -42.67 -8.41
N LEU A 333 8.86 -41.40 -8.21
CA LEU A 333 10.08 -40.93 -7.55
C LEU A 333 9.79 -40.48 -6.12
N GLU A 334 10.66 -40.84 -5.17
CA GLU A 334 10.55 -40.45 -3.77
C GLU A 334 11.90 -39.94 -3.22
N PRO A 335 12.05 -38.63 -2.94
CA PRO A 335 11.15 -37.55 -3.33
C PRO A 335 11.25 -37.25 -4.85
N SER A 336 10.17 -36.74 -5.44
CA SER A 336 10.16 -36.22 -6.82
C SER A 336 10.74 -34.81 -6.94
N HIS A 337 10.85 -34.08 -5.83
CA HIS A 337 11.45 -32.76 -5.76
C HIS A 337 12.65 -32.76 -4.81
N LEU A 338 13.82 -32.49 -5.35
CA LEU A 338 15.10 -32.52 -4.64
C LEU A 338 15.63 -31.10 -4.49
N HIS A 339 16.02 -30.74 -3.27
CA HIS A 339 16.67 -29.46 -3.00
C HIS A 339 18.07 -29.68 -2.46
N VAL A 340 19.06 -29.09 -3.13
CA VAL A 340 20.47 -29.26 -2.81
C VAL A 340 21.15 -27.90 -2.69
N VAL A 341 21.81 -27.65 -1.57
CA VAL A 341 22.51 -26.39 -1.26
C VAL A 341 23.99 -26.66 -1.13
N GLY A 342 24.83 -26.03 -1.97
CA GLY A 342 26.29 -26.12 -1.86
C GLY A 342 26.89 -27.51 -2.06
N THR A 343 26.10 -28.51 -2.43
CA THR A 343 26.56 -29.85 -2.80
C THR A 343 26.08 -30.16 -4.21
N GLU A 344 26.83 -31.01 -4.90
CA GLU A 344 26.57 -31.37 -6.31
C GLU A 344 25.78 -32.67 -6.45
N THR A 345 25.31 -33.25 -5.34
CA THR A 345 24.69 -34.59 -5.33
C THR A 345 23.34 -34.57 -4.61
N GLY A 346 22.32 -35.13 -5.26
CA GLY A 346 21.00 -35.41 -4.67
C GLY A 346 20.75 -36.92 -4.63
N ALA A 347 19.94 -37.38 -3.68
CA ALA A 347 19.57 -38.79 -3.54
C ALA A 347 18.05 -38.94 -3.58
N PHE A 348 17.56 -39.94 -4.31
CA PHE A 348 16.14 -40.25 -4.42
C PHE A 348 15.93 -41.74 -4.67
N ASP A 349 14.70 -42.19 -4.50
CA ASP A 349 14.28 -43.56 -4.72
C ASP A 349 13.37 -43.66 -5.94
N VAL A 350 13.65 -44.64 -6.79
CA VAL A 350 12.74 -45.07 -7.87
C VAL A 350 11.91 -46.22 -7.33
N ILE A 351 10.58 -46.04 -7.31
CA ILE A 351 9.64 -47.08 -6.87
C ILE A 351 8.90 -47.57 -8.10
N VAL A 352 9.08 -48.84 -8.42
CA VAL A 352 8.35 -49.54 -9.47
C VAL A 352 7.30 -50.42 -8.80
N ASP A 353 6.02 -50.14 -9.03
CA ASP A 353 4.88 -50.83 -8.44
C ASP A 353 4.24 -51.76 -9.47
N ASN A 354 4.43 -53.07 -9.29
CA ASN A 354 3.89 -54.15 -10.10
C ASN A 354 2.79 -54.91 -9.33
N ARG A 355 1.97 -54.19 -8.55
CA ARG A 355 0.87 -54.80 -7.78
C ARG A 355 -0.33 -55.22 -8.64
N ALA A 356 -0.46 -54.69 -9.85
CA ALA A 356 -1.57 -54.99 -10.75
C ALA A 356 -1.41 -56.34 -11.46
N GLU A 357 -0.19 -56.89 -11.51
CA GLU A 357 0.15 -58.12 -12.20
C GLU A 357 0.61 -59.19 -11.20
N ASP A 358 0.29 -60.47 -11.49
CA ASP A 358 0.71 -61.61 -10.67
C ASP A 358 2.10 -62.13 -11.06
N ASP A 359 2.54 -61.85 -12.29
CA ASP A 359 3.84 -62.27 -12.81
C ASP A 359 4.97 -61.29 -12.46
N GLY A 360 6.19 -61.82 -12.38
CA GLY A 360 7.39 -60.99 -12.17
C GLY A 360 7.75 -60.17 -13.41
N LEU A 361 7.99 -58.87 -13.23
CA LEU A 361 8.34 -57.94 -14.29
C LEU A 361 9.85 -57.65 -14.29
N ALA A 362 10.55 -58.03 -15.36
CA ALA A 362 11.95 -57.64 -15.54
C ALA A 362 12.03 -56.23 -16.14
N VAL A 363 12.69 -55.30 -15.44
CA VAL A 363 12.79 -53.90 -15.84
C VAL A 363 14.22 -53.41 -15.91
N ASP A 364 14.46 -52.50 -16.86
CA ASP A 364 15.65 -51.69 -17.02
C ASP A 364 15.33 -50.24 -16.63
N VAL A 365 16.20 -49.58 -15.85
CA VAL A 365 16.00 -48.23 -15.34
C VAL A 365 17.08 -47.30 -15.86
N THR A 366 16.66 -46.19 -16.48
CA THR A 366 17.56 -45.20 -17.06
C THR A 366 17.13 -43.78 -16.69
N GLY A 367 18.08 -42.89 -16.46
CA GLY A 367 17.82 -41.48 -16.23
C GLY A 367 17.91 -40.70 -17.54
N ARG A 368 16.96 -39.79 -17.76
CA ARG A 368 16.97 -38.83 -18.86
C ARG A 368 17.05 -37.41 -18.29
N ASP A 369 17.95 -36.61 -18.88
CA ASP A 369 18.02 -35.18 -18.65
C ASP A 369 18.06 -34.45 -20.00
N PRO A 370 17.01 -33.69 -20.35
CA PRO A 370 16.98 -32.96 -21.62
C PRO A 370 18.10 -31.92 -21.75
N GLN A 371 18.64 -31.42 -20.64
CA GLN A 371 19.68 -30.39 -20.63
C GLN A 371 21.11 -30.97 -20.55
N ARG A 372 21.28 -32.27 -20.27
CA ARG A 372 22.57 -32.95 -20.09
C ARG A 372 23.47 -32.31 -19.02
N LEU A 373 22.88 -31.75 -17.98
CA LEU A 373 23.51 -31.15 -16.81
C LEU A 373 23.46 -32.07 -15.58
N VAL A 374 22.63 -33.10 -15.60
CA VAL A 374 22.42 -34.08 -14.53
C VAL A 374 22.92 -35.45 -14.99
N ALA A 375 23.77 -36.07 -14.18
CA ALA A 375 24.23 -37.44 -14.34
C ALA A 375 23.57 -38.33 -13.29
N PHE A 376 23.17 -39.54 -13.68
CA PHE A 376 22.45 -40.48 -12.82
C PHE A 376 23.32 -41.69 -12.48
N SER A 377 23.17 -42.20 -11.26
CA SER A 377 23.74 -43.47 -10.82
C SER A 377 22.67 -44.23 -10.04
N PHE A 378 22.28 -45.39 -10.55
CA PHE A 378 21.29 -46.26 -9.91
C PHE A 378 22.01 -47.39 -9.17
N GLY A 379 21.48 -47.79 -8.01
CA GLY A 379 21.99 -48.95 -7.29
C GLY A 379 21.88 -50.24 -8.11
N HIS A 380 20.82 -50.34 -8.93
CA HIS A 380 20.62 -51.38 -9.92
C HIS A 380 19.97 -50.74 -11.16
N ASP A 381 20.54 -50.97 -12.34
CA ASP A 381 20.00 -50.53 -13.63
C ASP A 381 19.10 -51.59 -14.26
N ARG A 382 19.19 -52.85 -13.82
CA ARG A 382 18.31 -53.95 -14.24
C ARG A 382 17.91 -54.84 -13.05
N PHE A 383 16.62 -55.08 -12.88
CA PHE A 383 16.10 -55.94 -11.80
C PHE A 383 14.72 -56.52 -12.11
N VAL A 384 14.26 -57.46 -11.30
CA VAL A 384 12.92 -58.06 -11.42
C VAL A 384 12.04 -57.57 -10.27
N VAL A 385 10.86 -57.04 -10.59
CA VAL A 385 9.81 -56.67 -9.64
C VAL A 385 8.85 -57.84 -9.52
N PRO A 386 8.74 -58.50 -8.35
CA PRO A 386 7.77 -59.58 -8.18
C PRO A 386 6.34 -59.08 -8.41
N GLY A 387 5.47 -59.93 -8.96
CA GLY A 387 4.03 -59.65 -9.04
C GLY A 387 3.43 -59.41 -7.65
N GLY A 388 2.41 -58.55 -7.59
CA GLY A 388 1.77 -58.14 -6.34
C GLY A 388 2.64 -57.27 -5.43
N ARG A 389 3.80 -56.77 -5.89
CA ARG A 389 4.76 -56.01 -5.05
C ARG A 389 5.30 -54.76 -5.73
N ALA A 390 5.83 -53.86 -4.88
CA ALA A 390 6.63 -52.72 -5.31
C ALA A 390 8.09 -52.91 -4.88
N THR A 391 9.02 -52.57 -5.77
CA THR A 391 10.46 -52.61 -5.51
C THR A 391 11.02 -51.19 -5.53
N ARG A 392 11.92 -50.91 -4.58
CA ARG A 392 12.60 -49.62 -4.44
C ARG A 392 14.05 -49.74 -4.89
N VAL A 393 14.51 -48.80 -5.70
CA VAL A 393 15.90 -48.67 -6.12
C VAL A 393 16.43 -47.29 -5.74
N HIS A 394 17.49 -47.29 -4.93
CA HIS A 394 18.20 -46.07 -4.57
C HIS A 394 18.94 -45.51 -5.79
N ALA A 395 18.81 -44.20 -6.01
CA ALA A 395 19.46 -43.48 -7.07
C ALA A 395 20.15 -42.21 -6.54
N LEU A 396 21.29 -41.89 -7.15
CA LEU A 396 22.01 -40.65 -6.94
C LEU A 396 22.00 -39.86 -8.24
N LEU A 397 21.78 -38.56 -8.11
CA LEU A 397 22.01 -37.61 -9.20
C LEU A 397 23.21 -36.74 -8.86
N ARG A 398 23.95 -36.34 -9.89
CA ARG A 398 25.07 -35.40 -9.80
C ARG A 398 24.88 -34.28 -10.79
N THR A 399 25.23 -33.06 -10.40
CA THR A 399 25.02 -31.89 -11.25
C THR A 399 26.02 -30.78 -10.95
N SER A 400 26.35 -29.96 -11.95
CA SER A 400 27.23 -28.80 -11.76
C SER A 400 26.56 -27.69 -10.94
N ALA A 401 27.28 -27.06 -10.03
CA ALA A 401 26.78 -25.90 -9.30
C ALA A 401 26.43 -24.72 -10.26
N PRO A 402 25.35 -23.97 -10.00
CA PRO A 402 25.07 -22.72 -10.71
C PRO A 402 26.05 -21.60 -10.26
N ALA A 403 25.94 -20.41 -10.87
CA ALA A 403 26.78 -19.27 -10.48
C ALA A 403 26.57 -18.90 -8.99
N PRO A 404 27.60 -18.40 -8.27
CA PRO A 404 27.48 -18.06 -6.85
C PRO A 404 26.29 -17.14 -6.55
N GLY A 405 25.55 -17.45 -5.49
CA GLY A 405 24.37 -16.69 -5.06
C GLY A 405 23.13 -16.86 -5.95
N THR A 406 23.17 -17.77 -6.94
CA THR A 406 22.03 -18.09 -7.81
C THR A 406 21.48 -19.48 -7.56
N SER A 407 20.23 -19.69 -7.94
CA SER A 407 19.54 -20.98 -7.93
C SER A 407 19.16 -21.39 -9.35
N ALA A 408 19.28 -22.67 -9.66
CA ALA A 408 18.83 -23.26 -10.92
C ALA A 408 17.91 -24.44 -10.64
N SER A 409 16.80 -24.52 -11.39
CA SER A 409 15.88 -25.65 -11.38
C SER A 409 16.11 -26.50 -12.63
N ARG A 410 16.36 -27.80 -12.46
CA ARG A 410 16.70 -28.74 -13.52
C ARG A 410 15.67 -29.88 -13.52
N PRO A 411 14.76 -29.93 -14.51
CA PRO A 411 13.84 -31.06 -14.63
C PRO A 411 14.63 -32.30 -15.08
N PHE A 412 14.24 -33.46 -14.55
CA PHE A 412 14.78 -34.74 -14.96
C PHE A 412 13.66 -35.79 -15.03
N SER A 413 13.93 -36.91 -15.67
CA SER A 413 13.03 -38.05 -15.63
C SER A 413 13.79 -39.36 -15.50
N VAL A 414 13.09 -40.36 -14.97
CA VAL A 414 13.56 -41.74 -14.93
C VAL A 414 12.60 -42.57 -15.75
N VAL A 415 13.15 -43.29 -16.72
CA VAL A 415 12.42 -44.18 -17.60
C VAL A 415 12.69 -45.61 -17.17
N VAL A 416 11.61 -46.34 -16.93
CA VAL A 416 11.63 -47.76 -16.60
C VAL A 416 11.03 -48.51 -17.79
N SER A 417 11.78 -49.46 -18.35
CA SER A 417 11.35 -50.25 -19.49
C SER A 417 11.35 -51.73 -19.19
N ASP A 418 10.34 -52.46 -19.65
CA ASP A 418 10.30 -53.93 -19.64
C ASP A 418 10.80 -54.56 -20.96
N GLY A 419 11.33 -53.72 -21.87
CA GLY A 419 11.76 -54.09 -23.22
C GLY A 419 10.66 -54.00 -24.29
N ARG A 420 9.40 -53.79 -23.91
CA ARG A 420 8.27 -53.56 -24.83
C ARG A 420 7.60 -52.20 -24.58
N ARG A 421 7.56 -51.77 -23.33
CA ARG A 421 6.91 -50.55 -22.84
C ARG A 421 7.95 -49.70 -22.10
N GLU A 422 7.72 -48.39 -22.08
CA GLU A 422 8.49 -47.42 -21.30
C GLU A 422 7.52 -46.63 -20.45
N VAL A 423 7.74 -46.59 -19.14
CA VAL A 423 6.98 -45.74 -18.21
C VAL A 423 7.94 -44.70 -17.65
N GLU A 424 7.55 -43.42 -17.73
CA GLU A 424 8.39 -42.29 -17.35
C GLU A 424 7.87 -41.63 -16.07
N ALA A 425 8.76 -41.47 -15.09
CA ALA A 425 8.48 -40.69 -13.88
C ALA A 425 9.34 -39.43 -13.86
N THR A 426 8.70 -38.26 -13.69
CA THR A 426 9.36 -36.95 -13.74
C THR A 426 9.71 -36.44 -12.34
N GLY A 427 10.81 -35.71 -12.26
CA GLY A 427 11.29 -35.06 -11.04
C GLY A 427 11.96 -33.73 -11.33
N VAL A 428 12.17 -32.94 -10.27
CA VAL A 428 12.81 -31.62 -10.34
C VAL A 428 13.93 -31.54 -9.32
N LEU A 429 15.08 -31.03 -9.76
CA LEU A 429 16.23 -30.74 -8.91
C LEU A 429 16.45 -29.24 -8.82
N ASP A 430 16.30 -28.68 -7.63
CA ASP A 430 16.68 -27.31 -7.31
C ASP A 430 18.06 -27.28 -6.67
N VAL A 431 19.01 -26.65 -7.37
CA VAL A 431 20.38 -26.46 -6.88
C VAL A 431 20.63 -25.00 -6.59
N SER A 432 21.11 -24.69 -5.40
CA SER A 432 21.53 -23.34 -5.02
C SER A 432 23.02 -23.30 -4.67
N ALA A 433 23.71 -22.30 -5.22
CA ALA A 433 25.09 -22.01 -4.87
C ALA A 433 25.13 -20.91 -3.79
N PRO A 434 25.93 -21.06 -2.72
CA PRO A 434 26.11 -20.00 -1.75
C PRO A 434 26.66 -18.73 -2.43
N ALA A 435 26.31 -17.56 -1.90
CA ALA A 435 26.84 -16.29 -2.40
C ALA A 435 28.35 -16.20 -2.17
N ASP A 436 29.05 -15.47 -3.05
CA ASP A 436 30.48 -15.21 -2.86
C ASP A 436 30.71 -14.49 -1.52
N PRO A 437 31.71 -14.89 -0.70
CA PRO A 437 31.88 -14.36 0.65
C PRO A 437 31.98 -12.83 0.70
N ILE A 438 32.63 -12.22 -0.30
CA ILE A 438 32.83 -10.77 -0.37
C ILE A 438 31.52 -9.99 -0.50
N THR A 439 30.48 -10.58 -1.09
CA THR A 439 29.16 -9.93 -1.25
C THR A 439 28.44 -9.73 0.08
N THR A 440 28.77 -10.56 1.07
CA THR A 440 28.21 -10.50 2.43
C THR A 440 29.14 -9.81 3.44
N ALA A 441 30.38 -9.52 3.02
CA ALA A 441 31.39 -8.96 3.88
C ALA A 441 31.14 -7.47 4.19
N ARG A 442 31.60 -7.01 5.36
CA ARG A 442 31.60 -5.59 5.72
C ARG A 442 33.02 -5.12 6.04
N LEU A 443 33.33 -3.90 5.65
CA LEU A 443 34.62 -3.26 5.91
C LEU A 443 34.42 -2.06 6.82
N GLN A 444 35.04 -2.08 8.00
CA GLN A 444 34.93 -0.99 8.97
C GLN A 444 36.31 -0.42 9.31
N VAL A 445 36.44 0.90 9.28
CA VAL A 445 37.68 1.61 9.63
C VAL A 445 37.48 2.32 10.97
N SER A 446 38.35 2.03 11.94
CA SER A 446 38.26 2.51 13.32
C SER A 446 39.54 3.25 13.74
N PRO A 447 39.45 4.47 14.29
CA PRO A 447 38.24 5.29 14.41
C PRO A 447 37.76 5.82 13.05
N ALA A 448 36.46 6.11 12.93
CA ALA A 448 35.89 6.72 11.72
C ALA A 448 36.41 8.15 11.49
N THR A 449 36.84 8.84 12.55
CA THR A 449 37.51 10.13 12.46
C THR A 449 38.74 10.12 13.37
N LEU A 450 39.91 10.33 12.78
CA LEU A 450 41.16 10.43 13.52
C LEU A 450 41.66 11.87 13.48
N SER A 451 41.78 12.51 14.65
CA SER A 451 42.39 13.82 14.80
C SER A 451 43.81 13.67 15.37
N THR A 452 44.81 14.27 14.72
CA THR A 452 46.20 14.19 15.17
C THR A 452 47.01 15.44 14.82
N GLU A 453 48.00 15.77 15.64
CA GLU A 453 49.02 16.78 15.32
C GLU A 453 50.23 16.18 14.60
N ALA A 454 50.30 14.85 14.50
CA ALA A 454 51.43 14.14 13.94
C ALA A 454 51.29 13.93 12.42
N ARG A 455 52.45 13.87 11.77
CA ARG A 455 52.57 13.47 10.35
C ARG A 455 52.14 12.02 10.12
N ARG A 456 52.26 11.18 11.15
CA ARG A 456 51.99 9.74 11.12
C ARG A 456 50.93 9.36 12.14
N GLY A 457 50.20 8.29 11.83
CA GLY A 457 49.25 7.66 12.74
C GLY A 457 48.78 6.33 12.18
N ALA A 458 47.75 5.75 12.78
CA ALA A 458 47.18 4.49 12.34
C ALA A 458 45.67 4.43 12.54
N PHE A 459 45.01 3.69 11.65
CA PHE A 459 43.65 3.18 11.78
C PHE A 459 43.71 1.67 12.01
N ALA A 460 42.67 1.10 12.62
CA ALA A 460 42.36 -0.31 12.55
C ALA A 460 41.33 -0.53 11.44
N VAL A 461 41.52 -1.56 10.62
CA VAL A 461 40.59 -1.95 9.56
C VAL A 461 40.09 -3.35 9.88
N ASP A 462 38.78 -3.45 10.07
CA ASP A 462 38.08 -4.68 10.40
C ASP A 462 37.39 -5.20 9.15
N VAL A 463 37.77 -6.40 8.71
CA VAL A 463 37.11 -7.17 7.65
C VAL A 463 36.18 -8.17 8.33
N ASP A 464 34.88 -7.93 8.23
CA ASP A 464 33.83 -8.72 8.89
C ASP A 464 33.25 -9.74 7.92
N ASN A 465 33.51 -11.03 8.17
CA ASN A 465 32.96 -12.17 7.45
C ASN A 465 31.96 -12.96 8.32
N ARG A 466 31.30 -12.30 9.30
CA ARG A 466 30.34 -12.99 10.19
C ARG A 466 29.09 -13.50 9.48
N ALA A 467 28.69 -12.84 8.40
CA ALA A 467 27.55 -13.25 7.58
C ALA A 467 27.91 -14.29 6.50
N GLY A 468 29.21 -14.51 6.24
CA GLY A 468 29.67 -15.43 5.20
C GLY A 468 29.79 -16.87 5.70
N THR A 469 29.51 -17.83 4.82
CA THR A 469 29.56 -19.27 5.09
C THR A 469 30.87 -19.93 4.62
N SER A 470 31.71 -19.20 3.88
CA SER A 470 33.03 -19.67 3.41
C SER A 470 34.15 -18.70 3.80
N PRO A 471 35.42 -19.16 3.83
CA PRO A 471 36.56 -18.27 4.08
C PRO A 471 36.66 -17.15 3.03
N LEU A 472 36.82 -15.91 3.50
CA LEU A 472 36.98 -14.73 2.66
C LEU A 472 38.47 -14.36 2.55
N THR A 473 39.03 -14.40 1.35
CA THR A 473 40.40 -13.94 1.10
C THR A 473 40.37 -12.62 0.34
N VAL A 474 40.79 -11.53 0.97
CA VAL A 474 40.76 -10.18 0.39
C VAL A 474 42.15 -9.57 0.31
N ARG A 475 42.34 -8.72 -0.69
CA ARG A 475 43.44 -7.78 -0.79
C ARG A 475 42.97 -6.39 -0.38
N LEU A 476 43.73 -5.73 0.47
CA LEU A 476 43.40 -4.41 1.02
C LEU A 476 44.18 -3.30 0.31
N ALA A 477 43.50 -2.21 0.00
CA ALA A 477 44.07 -0.99 -0.56
C ALA A 477 43.48 0.23 0.14
N ALA A 478 44.23 1.33 0.21
CA ALA A 478 43.74 2.57 0.80
C ALA A 478 44.24 3.78 -0.01
N ARG A 479 43.40 4.81 -0.10
CA ARG A 479 43.69 6.07 -0.79
C ARG A 479 43.04 7.25 -0.06
N ASP A 480 43.66 8.42 -0.13
CA ASP A 480 42.99 9.68 0.24
C ASP A 480 42.44 10.38 -1.00
N GLU A 481 41.50 11.30 -0.79
CA GLU A 481 40.81 12.04 -1.86
C GLU A 481 41.76 12.81 -2.80
N LEU A 482 42.95 13.22 -2.31
CA LEU A 482 43.94 14.00 -3.05
C LEU A 482 45.19 13.21 -3.44
N GLY A 483 45.29 11.92 -3.09
CA GLY A 483 46.46 11.08 -3.37
C GLY A 483 47.77 11.54 -2.72
N GLN A 484 47.73 12.32 -1.64
CA GLN A 484 48.93 12.87 -1.01
C GLN A 484 49.37 12.10 0.24
N ALA A 485 48.45 11.36 0.87
CA ALA A 485 48.76 10.54 2.02
C ALA A 485 49.25 9.16 1.55
N ARG A 486 50.36 8.69 2.11
CA ARG A 486 50.85 7.33 1.87
C ARG A 486 50.26 6.41 2.93
N PHE A 487 49.59 5.35 2.49
CA PHE A 487 49.01 4.34 3.37
C PHE A 487 49.78 3.03 3.27
N THR A 488 49.91 2.31 4.39
CA THR A 488 50.57 1.00 4.44
C THR A 488 49.88 0.13 5.46
N PHE A 489 49.41 -1.04 5.02
CA PHE A 489 48.82 -2.06 5.87
C PHE A 489 49.90 -2.93 6.51
N SER A 490 49.65 -3.40 7.74
CA SER A 490 50.48 -4.43 8.37
C SER A 490 50.49 -5.75 7.57
N GLN A 491 49.34 -6.06 6.95
CA GLN A 491 49.13 -7.16 6.03
C GLN A 491 48.15 -6.68 4.95
N ASP A 492 48.54 -6.74 3.68
CA ASP A 492 47.71 -6.31 2.55
C ASP A 492 46.88 -7.46 1.95
N GLN A 493 47.12 -8.70 2.36
CA GLN A 493 46.29 -9.86 2.07
C GLN A 493 45.83 -10.51 3.37
N LEU A 494 44.54 -10.82 3.46
CA LEU A 494 43.92 -11.32 4.67
C LEU A 494 42.91 -12.42 4.35
N THR A 495 43.00 -13.55 5.04
CA THR A 495 42.01 -14.63 4.99
C THR A 495 41.20 -14.64 6.28
N VAL A 496 39.89 -14.45 6.17
CA VAL A 496 38.94 -14.40 7.28
C VAL A 496 38.07 -15.65 7.24
N ALA A 497 38.15 -16.48 8.27
CA ALA A 497 37.29 -17.66 8.40
C ALA A 497 35.79 -17.27 8.40
N PRO A 498 34.88 -18.17 7.99
CA PRO A 498 33.44 -17.91 8.07
C PRO A 498 33.03 -17.65 9.52
N GLY A 499 32.12 -16.69 9.73
CA GLY A 499 31.65 -16.34 11.07
C GLY A 499 32.63 -15.48 11.89
N GLN A 500 33.77 -15.06 11.34
CA GLN A 500 34.83 -14.33 12.05
C GLN A 500 35.03 -12.90 11.55
N VAL A 501 35.76 -12.10 12.33
CA VAL A 501 36.25 -10.77 11.96
C VAL A 501 37.77 -10.78 12.07
N ALA A 502 38.46 -10.25 11.06
CA ALA A 502 39.90 -10.06 11.11
C ALA A 502 40.23 -8.57 11.12
N ARG A 503 41.17 -8.18 11.99
CA ARG A 503 41.61 -6.80 12.18
C ARG A 503 43.04 -6.64 11.69
N VAL A 504 43.29 -5.63 10.86
CA VAL A 504 44.63 -5.23 10.44
C VAL A 504 44.89 -3.76 10.74
N GLN A 505 46.16 -3.38 10.87
CA GLN A 505 46.54 -2.00 11.13
C GLN A 505 46.87 -1.27 9.83
N LEU A 506 46.27 -0.12 9.62
CA LEU A 506 46.51 0.78 8.49
C LEU A 506 47.29 2.01 8.98
N SER A 507 48.59 2.03 8.72
CA SER A 507 49.43 3.19 9.01
C SER A 507 49.35 4.23 7.90
N PHE A 508 49.46 5.50 8.23
CA PHE A 508 49.55 6.59 7.24
C PHE A 508 50.73 7.52 7.52
N ASP A 509 51.25 8.11 6.45
CA ASP A 509 52.20 9.23 6.47
C ASP A 509 51.66 10.31 5.52
N ALA A 510 51.23 11.44 6.09
CA ALA A 510 50.58 12.53 5.35
C ALA A 510 51.23 13.88 5.68
N PRO A 511 51.46 14.75 4.68
CA PRO A 511 52.09 16.05 4.91
C PRO A 511 51.25 16.91 5.85
N LEU A 512 51.91 17.47 6.87
CA LEU A 512 51.27 18.36 7.84
C LEU A 512 50.73 19.61 7.13
N PRO A 513 49.57 20.13 7.57
CA PRO A 513 49.07 21.41 7.08
C PRO A 513 49.96 22.56 7.58
N ASP A 514 49.75 23.75 7.04
CA ASP A 514 50.45 24.94 7.51
C ASP A 514 50.16 25.21 9.00
N GLY A 515 51.17 25.70 9.73
CA GLY A 515 51.03 25.99 11.16
C GLY A 515 49.81 26.86 11.47
N GLY A 516 49.02 26.43 12.46
CA GLY A 516 47.78 27.10 12.87
C GLY A 516 46.57 26.77 12.01
N THR A 517 46.71 25.91 11.00
CA THR A 517 45.60 25.46 10.16
C THR A 517 45.28 23.99 10.42
N GLN A 518 44.02 23.66 10.16
CA GLN A 518 43.49 22.30 10.20
C GLN A 518 43.18 21.86 8.78
N ARG A 519 43.51 20.61 8.46
CA ARG A 519 43.16 19.99 7.18
C ARG A 519 42.48 18.65 7.43
N SER A 520 41.29 18.49 6.88
CA SER A 520 40.55 17.22 6.89
C SER A 520 40.68 16.55 5.52
N ARG A 521 40.80 15.22 5.49
CA ARG A 521 40.89 14.40 4.27
C ARG A 521 40.02 13.16 4.41
N ALA A 522 39.24 12.83 3.39
CA ALA A 522 38.58 11.53 3.33
C ALA A 522 39.59 10.42 2.98
N VAL A 523 39.52 9.31 3.70
CA VAL A 523 40.31 8.10 3.50
C VAL A 523 39.35 6.99 3.08
N THR A 524 39.58 6.40 1.92
CA THR A 524 38.83 5.25 1.41
C THR A 524 39.71 4.02 1.48
N VAL A 525 39.20 2.98 2.14
CA VAL A 525 39.82 1.65 2.25
C VAL A 525 38.95 0.68 1.45
N VAL A 526 39.59 -0.14 0.61
CA VAL A 526 38.92 -1.10 -0.26
C VAL A 526 39.46 -2.48 0.05
N ALA A 527 38.56 -3.44 0.27
CA ALA A 527 38.87 -4.86 0.33
C ALA A 527 38.33 -5.50 -0.95
N SER A 528 39.19 -6.11 -1.76
CA SER A 528 38.83 -6.70 -3.04
C SER A 528 39.28 -8.16 -3.15
N ASP A 529 38.52 -8.99 -3.83
CA ASP A 529 38.92 -10.33 -4.26
C ASP A 529 38.72 -10.48 -5.80
N ALA A 530 38.69 -11.71 -6.31
CA ALA A 530 38.44 -11.96 -7.73
C ALA A 530 36.98 -11.74 -8.15
N ALA A 531 36.03 -11.77 -7.21
CA ALA A 531 34.59 -11.70 -7.43
C ALA A 531 34.03 -10.27 -7.23
N GLY A 532 34.67 -9.43 -6.41
CA GLY A 532 34.19 -8.07 -6.17
C GLY A 532 35.05 -7.23 -5.21
N SER A 533 34.44 -6.19 -4.65
CA SER A 533 35.08 -5.30 -3.68
C SER A 533 34.08 -4.68 -2.70
N VAL A 534 34.50 -4.48 -1.45
CA VAL A 534 33.77 -3.74 -0.40
C VAL A 534 34.60 -2.55 0.04
N GLU A 535 33.96 -1.41 0.26
CA GLU A 535 34.62 -0.16 0.65
C GLU A 535 34.26 0.25 2.09
N GLY A 536 35.21 0.91 2.76
CA GLY A 536 35.07 1.50 4.08
C GLY A 536 35.71 2.88 4.10
N ALA A 537 35.09 3.84 4.77
CA ALA A 537 35.54 5.22 4.80
C ALA A 537 35.93 5.68 6.21
N ALA A 538 36.94 6.54 6.28
CA ALA A 538 37.33 7.27 7.48
C ALA A 538 37.75 8.70 7.13
N THR A 539 37.88 9.56 8.14
CA THR A 539 38.33 10.94 7.98
C THR A 539 39.59 11.18 8.80
N LEU A 540 40.64 11.67 8.15
CA LEU A 540 41.88 12.09 8.78
C LEU A 540 41.89 13.61 8.94
N THR A 541 41.89 14.09 10.17
CA THR A 541 42.03 15.50 10.52
C THR A 541 43.41 15.76 11.09
N GLN A 542 44.22 16.58 10.42
CA GLN A 542 45.51 17.01 10.92
C GLN A 542 45.47 18.48 11.35
N THR A 543 46.04 18.76 12.52
CA THR A 543 46.20 20.13 13.06
C THR A 543 47.67 20.42 13.27
N ALA A 544 48.20 21.46 12.62
CA ALA A 544 49.60 21.85 12.84
C ALA A 544 49.68 22.93 13.91
N ARG A 545 50.51 22.71 14.93
CA ARG A 545 50.74 23.70 16.00
C ARG A 545 51.49 24.91 15.46
N ASP A 546 50.97 26.11 15.67
CA ASP A 546 51.69 27.34 15.32
C ASP A 546 52.64 27.78 16.46
N TRP A 547 53.93 27.51 16.28
CA TRP A 547 54.98 27.92 17.23
C TRP A 547 55.43 29.37 17.04
N ARG A 548 55.06 30.02 15.94
CA ARG A 548 55.47 31.39 15.61
C ARG A 548 55.07 32.43 16.67
N PRO A 549 53.85 32.45 17.23
CA PRO A 549 53.52 33.42 18.28
C PRO A 549 54.38 33.23 19.54
N VAL A 550 54.78 32.00 19.86
CA VAL A 550 55.65 31.70 21.00
C VAL A 550 57.08 32.16 20.71
N ALA A 551 57.64 31.78 19.55
CA ALA A 551 58.97 32.19 19.12
C ALA A 551 59.09 33.73 18.98
N LYS A 552 58.06 34.40 18.44
CA LYS A 552 57.94 35.87 18.38
C LYS A 552 58.12 36.47 19.76
N ARG A 553 57.34 36.00 20.76
CA ARG A 553 57.37 36.57 22.11
C ARG A 553 58.77 36.46 22.72
N TRP A 554 59.37 35.26 22.67
CA TRP A 554 60.70 35.05 23.25
C TRP A 554 61.80 35.87 22.57
N LEU A 555 61.84 35.91 21.24
CA LEU A 555 62.86 36.66 20.51
C LEU A 555 62.79 38.17 20.76
N VAL A 556 61.58 38.72 20.85
CA VAL A 556 61.37 40.15 21.12
C VAL A 556 61.70 40.49 22.58
N TRP A 557 61.29 39.63 23.52
CA TRP A 557 61.64 39.78 24.94
C TRP A 557 63.15 39.76 25.17
N LEU A 558 63.84 38.74 24.66
CA LEU A 558 65.29 38.62 24.76
C LEU A 558 66.01 39.77 24.04
N GLY A 559 65.53 40.16 22.86
CA GLY A 559 66.10 41.27 22.10
C GLY A 559 65.98 42.61 22.80
N ALA A 560 64.82 42.90 23.40
CA ALA A 560 64.58 44.15 24.12
C ALA A 560 65.43 44.20 25.39
N LEU A 561 65.50 43.10 26.14
CA LEU A 561 66.28 43.01 27.36
C LEU A 561 67.77 43.16 27.08
N ALA A 562 68.28 42.56 26.00
CA ALA A 562 69.66 42.77 25.54
C ALA A 562 69.93 44.24 25.17
N MET A 563 69.03 44.91 24.43
CA MET A 563 69.20 46.33 24.10
C MET A 563 69.19 47.23 25.35
N ILE A 564 68.29 46.98 26.31
CA ILE A 564 68.23 47.73 27.57
C ILE A 564 69.51 47.50 28.38
N ALA A 565 69.94 46.25 28.53
CA ALA A 565 71.18 45.91 29.22
C ALA A 565 72.39 46.56 28.56
N GLY A 566 72.46 46.57 27.22
CA GLY A 566 73.54 47.22 26.48
C GLY A 566 73.54 48.74 26.65
N ALA A 567 72.36 49.37 26.66
CA ALA A 567 72.24 50.82 26.90
C ALA A 567 72.61 51.22 28.34
N LEU A 568 72.39 50.34 29.32
CA LEU A 568 72.67 50.60 30.73
C LEU A 568 74.08 50.16 31.19
N LEU A 569 74.75 49.30 30.42
CA LEU A 569 76.07 48.75 30.77
C LEU A 569 77.11 49.82 31.17
N PRO A 570 77.23 50.96 30.45
CA PRO A 570 78.21 51.99 30.82
C PRO A 570 77.96 52.63 32.19
N TRP A 571 76.71 52.67 32.63
CA TRP A 571 76.30 53.22 33.93
C TRP A 571 76.52 52.23 35.06
N LEU A 572 76.44 50.93 34.76
CA LEU A 572 76.66 49.85 35.71
C LEU A 572 78.15 49.70 36.10
N ASP A 573 79.07 50.13 35.24
CA ASP A 573 80.52 50.18 35.53
C ASP A 573 80.91 51.33 36.50
N GLY A 574 79.93 52.00 37.12
CA GLY A 574 80.16 52.97 38.19
C GLY A 574 80.44 54.40 37.72
N GLN A 575 80.26 54.69 36.43
CA GLN A 575 80.39 56.04 35.92
C GLN A 575 79.13 56.86 36.21
N VAL A 576 79.21 57.71 37.24
CA VAL A 576 78.17 58.68 37.56
C VAL A 576 78.43 59.95 36.76
N VAL A 577 77.65 60.15 35.70
CA VAL A 577 77.67 61.39 34.92
C VAL A 577 76.76 62.41 35.61
N ASP A 578 77.31 63.54 36.05
CA ASP A 578 76.50 64.67 36.49
C ASP A 578 75.87 65.34 35.26
N LEU A 579 74.59 65.02 35.04
CA LEU A 579 73.85 65.47 33.86
C LEU A 579 73.70 67.00 33.83
N GLU A 580 73.63 67.65 34.99
CA GLU A 580 73.50 69.11 35.08
C GLU A 580 74.80 69.78 34.65
N LEU A 581 75.94 69.26 35.10
CA LEU A 581 77.26 69.74 34.68
C LEU A 581 77.48 69.54 33.17
N VAL A 582 77.16 68.34 32.65
CA VAL A 582 77.33 68.03 31.22
C VAL A 582 76.46 68.90 30.33
N VAL A 583 75.20 69.15 30.70
CA VAL A 583 74.32 70.03 29.92
C VAL A 583 74.80 71.48 29.97
N THR A 584 75.26 71.95 31.14
CA THR A 584 75.76 73.31 31.32
C THR A 584 77.02 73.53 30.49
N GLU A 585 78.00 72.63 30.57
CA GLU A 585 79.22 72.73 29.76
C GLU A 585 78.95 72.59 28.25
N ALA A 586 78.04 71.70 27.85
CA ALA A 586 77.65 71.56 26.45
C ALA A 586 77.04 72.85 25.90
N SER A 587 76.23 73.55 26.71
CA SER A 587 75.62 74.84 26.32
C SER A 587 76.64 75.96 26.12
N THR A 588 77.83 75.84 26.73
CA THR A 588 78.95 76.77 26.54
C THR A 588 79.83 76.45 25.34
N GLY A 589 79.50 75.39 24.58
CA GLY A 589 80.24 74.96 23.39
C GLY A 589 81.40 74.02 23.68
N ASN A 590 81.50 73.42 24.88
CA ASN A 590 82.51 72.40 25.17
C ASN A 590 82.21 71.14 24.35
N GLU A 591 83.06 70.84 23.36
CA GLU A 591 82.92 69.71 22.45
C GLU A 591 82.84 68.36 23.19
N VAL A 592 83.59 68.21 24.29
CA VAL A 592 83.57 66.99 25.13
C VAL A 592 82.22 66.83 25.80
N ALA A 593 81.70 67.88 26.43
CA ALA A 593 80.38 67.84 27.08
C ALA A 593 79.24 67.61 26.08
N ILE A 594 79.33 68.18 24.87
CA ILE A 594 78.38 67.92 23.77
C ILE A 594 78.40 66.44 23.39
N SER A 595 79.58 65.82 23.28
CA SER A 595 79.72 64.40 22.95
C SER A 595 79.12 63.48 24.02
N ILE A 596 79.32 63.81 25.31
CA ILE A 596 78.77 63.06 26.45
C ILE A 596 77.24 63.22 26.49
N ALA A 597 76.72 64.44 26.30
CA ALA A 597 75.28 64.68 26.22
C ALA A 597 74.62 63.89 25.08
N ALA A 598 75.27 63.85 23.90
CA ALA A 598 74.80 63.07 22.76
C ALA A 598 74.83 61.56 23.03
N ALA A 599 75.86 61.06 23.71
CA ALA A 599 75.96 59.68 24.15
C ALA A 599 74.82 59.29 25.11
N VAL A 600 74.56 60.11 26.13
CA VAL A 600 73.45 59.90 27.08
C VAL A 600 72.10 59.93 26.35
N ALA A 601 71.87 60.91 25.47
CA ALA A 601 70.65 60.97 24.67
C ALA A 601 70.48 59.73 23.77
N ALA A 602 71.56 59.23 23.16
CA ALA A 602 71.54 58.03 22.33
C ALA A 602 71.19 56.77 23.16
N THR A 603 71.75 56.60 24.37
CA THR A 603 71.44 55.46 25.24
C THR A 603 69.97 55.46 25.70
N LEU A 604 69.44 56.63 26.10
CA LEU A 604 68.03 56.80 26.45
C LEU A 604 67.11 56.51 25.25
N LEU A 605 67.50 56.95 24.05
CA LEU A 605 66.76 56.68 22.82
C LEU A 605 66.75 55.17 22.50
N VAL A 606 67.87 54.46 22.66
CA VAL A 606 67.93 53.00 22.48
C VAL A 606 67.04 52.27 23.49
N ALA A 607 67.05 52.67 24.76
CA ALA A 607 66.17 52.11 25.78
C ALA A 607 64.68 52.34 25.46
N LEU A 608 64.33 53.55 25.00
CA LEU A 608 62.98 53.86 24.53
C LEU A 608 62.58 53.00 23.32
N LEU A 609 63.47 52.83 22.34
CA LEU A 609 63.22 51.97 21.18
C LEU A 609 63.01 50.50 21.60
N ALA A 610 63.73 50.01 22.62
CA ALA A 610 63.54 48.68 23.18
C ALA A 610 62.16 48.53 23.86
N LEU A 611 61.69 49.56 24.59
CA LEU A 611 60.34 49.58 25.17
C LEU A 611 59.24 49.62 24.09
N ILE A 612 59.42 50.44 23.04
CA ILE A 612 58.52 50.46 21.88
C ILE A 612 58.51 49.08 21.19
N MET A 613 59.65 48.39 21.15
CA MET A 613 59.76 47.05 20.62
C MET A 613 58.93 46.04 21.45
N LEU A 614 58.97 46.12 22.79
CA LEU A 614 58.11 45.31 23.67
C LEU A 614 56.63 45.64 23.49
N LEU A 615 56.27 46.92 23.41
CA LEU A 615 54.89 47.35 23.16
C LEU A 615 54.37 46.79 21.83
N GLY A 616 55.26 46.70 20.83
CA GLY A 616 54.97 46.10 19.53
C GLY A 616 54.58 44.61 19.55
N LEU A 617 54.72 43.89 20.69
CA LEU A 617 54.28 42.50 20.84
C LEU A 617 52.78 42.31 20.57
N THR A 618 51.96 43.32 20.85
CA THR A 618 50.51 43.34 20.62
C THR A 618 50.15 43.65 19.16
N GLY A 619 51.08 44.17 18.36
CA GLY A 619 50.85 44.65 17.00
C GLY A 619 51.36 43.73 15.87
N THR A 620 51.28 44.26 14.64
CA THR A 620 51.63 43.61 13.35
C THR A 620 53.12 43.38 13.09
N GLY A 621 53.97 43.57 14.12
CA GLY A 621 55.43 43.46 14.03
C GLY A 621 56.14 44.61 13.28
N LYS A 622 55.40 45.55 12.68
CA LYS A 622 55.98 46.70 11.97
C LYS A 622 56.74 47.63 12.91
N GLN A 623 56.19 47.89 14.10
CA GLN A 623 56.84 48.70 15.13
C GLN A 623 58.11 48.00 15.64
N ILE A 624 58.04 46.70 15.93
CA ILE A 624 59.19 45.89 16.38
C ILE A 624 60.38 46.04 15.40
N ARG A 625 60.14 45.84 14.10
CA ARG A 625 61.21 45.94 13.09
C ARG A 625 61.77 47.35 12.95
N ARG A 626 60.92 48.37 12.97
CA ARG A 626 61.36 49.78 12.86
C ARG A 626 62.22 50.15 14.06
N SER A 627 61.79 49.80 15.26
CA SER A 627 62.57 50.05 16.48
C SER A 627 63.91 49.33 16.46
N ALA A 628 63.92 48.05 16.06
CA ALA A 628 65.16 47.28 15.92
C ALA A 628 66.13 47.89 14.90
N ILE A 629 65.65 48.27 13.70
CA ILE A 629 66.50 48.91 12.68
C ILE A 629 67.05 50.24 13.19
N LEU A 630 66.21 51.09 13.81
CA LEU A 630 66.65 52.37 14.35
C LEU A 630 67.67 52.18 15.48
N ALA A 631 67.47 51.23 16.38
CA ALA A 631 68.41 50.91 17.44
C ALA A 631 69.75 50.40 16.89
N ALA A 632 69.72 49.55 15.85
CA ALA A 632 70.92 49.08 15.18
C ALA A 632 71.68 50.23 14.49
N LEU A 633 70.97 51.12 13.78
CA LEU A 633 71.58 52.29 13.14
C LEU A 633 72.20 53.24 14.16
N LEU A 634 71.55 53.46 15.30
CA LEU A 634 72.10 54.26 16.40
C LEU A 634 73.36 53.60 16.98
N GLY A 635 73.34 52.28 17.21
CA GLY A 635 74.51 51.54 17.70
C GLY A 635 75.69 51.59 16.72
N ILE A 636 75.44 51.43 15.42
CA ILE A 636 76.47 51.55 14.37
C ILE A 636 76.98 52.99 14.28
N GLY A 637 76.08 53.98 14.31
CA GLY A 637 76.44 55.39 14.29
C GLY A 637 77.35 55.77 15.46
N ALA A 638 77.05 55.27 16.67
CA ALA A 638 77.90 55.44 17.84
C ALA A 638 79.29 54.80 17.66
N LEU A 639 79.35 53.58 17.10
CA LEU A 639 80.60 52.90 16.81
C LEU A 639 81.47 53.67 15.79
N VAL A 640 80.85 54.16 14.71
CA VAL A 640 81.56 54.93 13.67
C VAL A 640 82.04 56.28 14.21
N ALA A 641 81.20 56.98 14.97
CA ALA A 641 81.57 58.25 15.59
C ALA A 641 82.79 58.07 16.50
N GLN A 642 82.84 56.99 17.27
CA GLN A 642 84.00 56.68 18.11
C GLN A 642 85.27 56.35 17.31
N LEU A 643 85.14 55.61 16.21
CA LEU A 643 86.28 55.31 15.34
C LEU A 643 86.87 56.56 14.67
N GLN A 644 86.04 57.59 14.42
CA GLN A 644 86.45 58.85 13.81
C GLN A 644 87.01 59.86 14.82
N PHE A 645 86.52 59.83 16.05
CA PHE A 645 86.90 60.75 17.13
C PHE A 645 87.30 59.96 18.38
N PRO A 646 88.49 59.33 18.39
CA PRO A 646 88.99 58.65 19.58
C PRO A 646 89.31 59.69 20.64
N VAL A 647 88.41 59.87 21.60
CA VAL A 647 88.68 60.64 22.81
C VAL A 647 89.20 59.63 23.83
N ASP A 648 90.44 59.82 24.29
CA ASP A 648 91.19 58.83 25.10
C ASP A 648 90.51 58.45 26.43
N ASP A 649 89.44 59.14 26.85
CA ASP A 649 88.64 58.84 28.05
C ASP A 649 87.11 58.74 27.83
N ALA A 650 86.61 58.82 26.58
CA ALA A 650 85.17 58.71 26.30
C ALA A 650 84.71 57.24 26.17
N PHE A 651 84.88 56.47 27.24
CA PHE A 651 84.55 55.03 27.31
C PHE A 651 83.04 54.71 27.39
N VAL A 652 82.17 55.72 27.34
CA VAL A 652 80.78 55.66 27.82
C VAL A 652 79.80 54.94 26.88
N VAL A 653 80.16 54.57 25.65
CA VAL A 653 79.16 54.00 24.70
C VAL A 653 79.56 52.66 24.09
N THR A 654 80.85 52.34 23.95
CA THR A 654 81.29 51.21 23.11
C THR A 654 80.98 49.84 23.68
N ASN A 655 81.14 49.66 25.00
CA ASN A 655 81.02 48.34 25.63
C ASN A 655 79.60 47.76 25.50
N GLY A 656 78.59 48.61 25.39
CA GLY A 656 77.19 48.23 25.24
C GLY A 656 76.75 47.95 23.78
N VAL A 657 77.46 48.48 22.78
CA VAL A 657 77.05 48.40 21.37
C VAL A 657 76.86 46.96 20.87
N PRO A 658 77.77 46.00 21.14
CA PRO A 658 77.57 44.62 20.68
C PRO A 658 76.26 44.02 21.18
N LEU A 659 75.90 44.29 22.44
CA LEU A 659 74.68 43.77 23.06
C LEU A 659 73.43 44.44 22.47
N ILE A 660 73.50 45.74 22.16
CA ILE A 660 72.45 46.48 21.45
C ILE A 660 72.22 45.89 20.06
N LEU A 661 73.28 45.62 19.30
CA LEU A 661 73.19 45.04 17.95
C LEU A 661 72.60 43.63 17.96
N VAL A 662 73.07 42.77 18.88
CA VAL A 662 72.48 41.43 19.08
C VAL A 662 71.00 41.55 19.45
N GLY A 663 70.66 42.45 20.36
CA GLY A 663 69.28 42.69 20.77
C GLY A 663 68.38 43.18 19.63
N ALA A 664 68.90 44.09 18.80
CA ALA A 664 68.21 44.58 17.60
C ALA A 664 68.00 43.47 16.57
N VAL A 665 68.99 42.59 16.32
CA VAL A 665 68.85 41.45 15.40
C VAL A 665 67.78 40.47 15.91
N LEU A 666 67.83 40.08 17.19
CA LEU A 666 66.82 39.20 17.79
C LEU A 666 65.41 39.81 17.72
N GLY A 667 65.30 41.10 18.04
CA GLY A 667 64.07 41.86 17.91
C GLY A 667 63.54 41.90 16.48
N PHE A 668 64.40 42.13 15.50
CA PHE A 668 64.04 42.14 14.08
C PHE A 668 63.53 40.78 13.60
N ILE A 669 64.23 39.69 13.94
CA ILE A 669 63.82 38.31 13.62
C ILE A 669 62.45 38.01 14.25
N GLY A 670 62.25 38.38 15.53
CA GLY A 670 60.94 38.28 16.19
C GLY A 670 59.85 39.08 15.49
N GLY A 671 60.17 40.28 14.98
CA GLY A 671 59.28 41.11 14.18
C GLY A 671 58.94 40.54 12.80
N VAL A 672 59.80 39.68 12.22
CA VAL A 672 59.49 38.93 10.98
C VAL A 672 58.50 37.80 11.26
N PHE A 673 58.66 37.08 12.37
CA PHE A 673 57.72 36.03 12.81
C PHE A 673 56.31 36.56 13.13
N ALA A 674 56.17 37.88 13.33
CA ALA A 674 54.89 38.53 13.61
C ALA A 674 54.02 38.81 12.36
N ARG A 675 54.53 38.59 11.13
CA ARG A 675 53.73 38.77 9.92
C ARG A 675 52.64 37.68 9.83
N PRO A 676 51.35 38.04 9.78
CA PRO A 676 50.33 37.10 9.34
C PRO A 676 50.67 36.65 7.92
N ARG A 677 50.62 35.35 7.65
CA ARG A 677 50.64 34.91 6.25
C ARG A 677 49.39 35.47 5.58
N ALA A 678 49.56 36.02 4.37
CA ALA A 678 48.42 36.28 3.51
C ALA A 678 47.64 34.96 3.39
N ARG A 679 46.34 34.99 3.72
CA ARG A 679 45.46 33.85 3.45
C ARG A 679 45.46 33.66 1.94
N SER A 680 46.13 32.62 1.46
CA SER A 680 46.09 32.16 0.07
C SER A 680 44.93 31.20 -0.10
#